data_AF-A0A349VI08-F1
#
_entry.id   AF-A0A349VI08-F1
#
_cell.length_a   1.000
_cell.length_b   1.000
_cell.length_c   1.000
_cell.angle_alpha   90.00
_cell.angle_beta   90.00
_cell.angle_gamma   90.00
#
_symmetry.space_group_name_H-M   'P 1'
#
loop_
_entity.id
_entity.type
_entity.pdbx_description
1 polymer ?
#
loop_
_entity_poly.entity_id
_entity_poly.type
_entity_poly.pdbx_seq_one_letter_code
_entity_poly.pdbx_strand_id
1 'polypeptide(L)'
;MHPLEKIKLPATLENDLADVPPSGRRQSSGGSQAFGVIREHGEWKKAVQGYLASCSFADACVGVVLDALEKSTYADNTIIVLWGDHGFHIGQKDRISKLTLWEQGSKTPLIISTPDLAATGGKQCQQPVSLVDLYPTLVELCGLPARDRLDGRSIAPLLLHPKTKWPNPAVVSLRGDHAVRSKHWHYIRYSAGDEELYDATKDPNQWKNLANDTRYTDVKNELKKWLPKNKNTQSGSYATQNKNDRMPRPSQKQNGKTFSTTKSNRKPPNVITLLVDDLGYRDIGCYGGPVNTPVLDPLAAEGVRFTDFHSGAPVCSPSRATFLTGRNHIRAGVYSVLSEQRHKMHLLRSETTLAEVLKGEGFGTAHFGKWHLGMPVHGRSNPTPSDHGFDYWFGLVNGANPSHKDPTNFLRNGKPVGPMKGYSCQLVVDEAIDWIDKHGTDAPFFINIWFNEPHAVIAAPDEIVSEYGSLNDQAAIYNGTIDNTDRAIGRLINKLKELGELDNTIIHYSSDNGSYRQERSGELRGKKGSHYEGGHRVPGIFYWKRKIIGGRVEKEPAGAVDLLPTICGLLGIEKPKNVFLDGSDLTPLLTGTGNFERHQPLFWMNGSTMALRMGSHTLLAPSTARLPFDTAKANRLLQQTKTALGDNIEKELGGLDLRSRMFNGRFANPEANRLRDEFRSLFYFNEALIPLMKKGGVDRVELYDLSKDIGQQNDIANKHPRLIAQMKKQANLIHTSVMADGPEYVTPEDLTAAKKPRGNALQRPVAETSSLKTADLLARIEKNSLPDGYQGSSHQAYVDKVMAGLTPEQRAHIVKLWKEKRILYPNMTNRGASFVKILTYISGGKGETGDVEKGNTN
;
A
#
# COMPACT_ATOMS: atom_id res chain seq x y z
N MET A 1 -35.10 44.12 -14.07
CA MET A 1 -35.03 42.79 -14.72
C MET A 1 -36.36 42.32 -15.29
N HIS A 2 -37.51 42.48 -14.63
CA HIS A 2 -38.80 41.95 -15.12
C HIS A 2 -39.88 43.04 -15.26
N PRO A 3 -39.89 43.85 -16.33
CA PRO A 3 -40.88 44.91 -16.46
C PRO A 3 -42.25 44.34 -16.90
N LEU A 4 -43.34 44.86 -16.35
CA LEU A 4 -44.68 44.25 -16.41
C LEU A 4 -45.19 44.01 -17.84
N GLU A 5 -44.85 44.91 -18.77
CA GLU A 5 -45.23 44.84 -20.17
C GLU A 5 -44.56 43.68 -20.92
N LYS A 6 -43.41 43.19 -20.44
CA LYS A 6 -42.69 42.04 -21.03
C LYS A 6 -43.06 40.70 -20.39
N ILE A 7 -43.84 40.70 -19.31
CA ILE A 7 -44.24 39.47 -18.61
C ILE A 7 -45.24 38.68 -19.45
N LYS A 8 -44.88 37.43 -19.71
CA LYS A 8 -45.75 36.43 -20.32
C LYS A 8 -46.39 35.59 -19.22
N LEU A 9 -47.72 35.57 -19.21
CA LEU A 9 -48.48 34.69 -18.33
C LEU A 9 -48.38 33.24 -18.87
N PRO A 10 -48.42 32.23 -18.00
CA PRO A 10 -48.47 30.85 -18.46
C PRO A 10 -49.76 30.59 -19.23
N ALA A 11 -49.70 29.66 -20.18
CA ALA A 11 -50.88 29.24 -20.94
C ALA A 11 -51.90 28.57 -19.99
N THR A 12 -53.16 28.98 -20.10
CA THR A 12 -54.27 28.43 -19.32
C THR A 12 -55.45 28.08 -20.22
N LEU A 13 -56.30 27.18 -19.73
CA LEU A 13 -57.55 26.79 -20.34
C LEU A 13 -58.69 27.16 -19.39
N GLU A 14 -59.72 27.85 -19.88
CA GLU A 14 -60.80 28.45 -19.06
C GLU A 14 -61.65 27.40 -18.30
N ASN A 15 -61.45 26.10 -18.58
CA ASN A 15 -62.07 24.97 -17.88
C ASN A 15 -61.09 23.80 -17.67
N ASP A 16 -59.82 24.10 -17.36
CA ASP A 16 -58.73 23.10 -17.22
C ASP A 16 -58.99 21.98 -16.18
N LEU A 17 -60.00 22.14 -15.32
CA LEU A 17 -60.39 21.15 -14.31
C LEU A 17 -61.63 20.32 -14.71
N ALA A 18 -62.20 20.53 -15.91
CA ALA A 18 -63.46 19.90 -16.31
C ALA A 18 -63.35 18.38 -16.51
N ASP A 19 -62.22 17.90 -17.03
CA ASP A 19 -61.93 16.48 -17.27
C ASP A 19 -61.08 15.83 -16.17
N VAL A 20 -60.82 16.59 -15.09
CA VAL A 20 -60.09 16.15 -13.92
C VAL A 20 -61.06 15.44 -12.95
N PRO A 21 -60.75 14.20 -12.50
CA PRO A 21 -61.60 13.46 -11.58
C PRO A 21 -61.74 14.17 -10.22
N PRO A 22 -62.75 13.80 -9.40
CA PRO A 22 -62.96 14.41 -8.09
C PRO A 22 -61.71 14.41 -7.20
N SER A 23 -60.90 13.35 -7.23
CA SER A 23 -59.66 13.29 -6.44
C SER A 23 -58.61 14.32 -6.87
N GLY A 24 -58.43 14.55 -8.17
CA GLY A 24 -57.54 15.59 -8.69
C GLY A 24 -58.04 17.00 -8.35
N ARG A 25 -59.35 17.25 -8.51
CA ARG A 25 -59.96 18.55 -8.13
C ARG A 25 -59.81 18.86 -6.64
N ARG A 26 -59.89 17.85 -5.76
CA ARG A 26 -59.63 18.02 -4.32
C ARG A 26 -58.19 18.45 -4.03
N GLN A 27 -57.19 17.99 -4.78
CA GLN A 27 -55.81 18.47 -4.62
C GLN A 27 -55.63 19.94 -5.04
N SER A 28 -56.50 20.45 -5.93
CA SER A 28 -56.41 21.84 -6.40
C SER A 28 -56.96 22.88 -5.41
N SER A 29 -57.96 22.51 -4.61
CA SER A 29 -58.87 23.43 -3.89
C SER A 29 -58.18 24.54 -3.08
N GLY A 30 -57.14 24.22 -2.30
CA GLY A 30 -56.45 25.21 -1.45
C GLY A 30 -55.64 26.27 -2.23
N GLY A 31 -55.11 25.92 -3.41
CA GLY A 31 -54.33 26.85 -4.24
C GLY A 31 -55.18 27.72 -5.16
N SER A 32 -56.40 27.27 -5.45
CA SER A 32 -57.34 27.95 -6.35
C SER A 32 -57.98 29.19 -5.72
N GLN A 33 -58.22 29.18 -4.41
CA GLN A 33 -58.76 30.36 -3.71
C GLN A 33 -57.81 31.57 -3.80
N ALA A 34 -56.52 31.36 -3.55
CA ALA A 34 -55.51 32.43 -3.63
C ALA A 34 -55.38 32.98 -5.07
N PHE A 35 -55.43 32.10 -6.07
CA PHE A 35 -55.35 32.51 -7.46
C PHE A 35 -56.60 33.24 -7.95
N GLY A 36 -57.79 32.81 -7.49
CA GLY A 36 -59.07 33.49 -7.75
C GLY A 36 -59.00 34.97 -7.36
N VAL A 37 -58.54 35.27 -6.14
CA VAL A 37 -58.37 36.66 -5.67
C VAL A 37 -57.41 37.46 -6.56
N ILE A 38 -56.27 36.88 -6.94
CA ILE A 38 -55.28 37.52 -7.82
C ILE A 38 -55.88 37.82 -9.19
N ARG A 39 -56.66 36.89 -9.75
CA ARG A 39 -57.31 37.02 -11.06
C ARG A 39 -58.41 38.07 -11.03
N GLU A 40 -59.26 38.07 -10.00
CA GLU A 40 -60.34 39.05 -9.80
C GLU A 40 -59.82 40.48 -9.72
N HIS A 41 -58.65 40.70 -9.11
CA HIS A 41 -58.04 42.03 -9.00
C HIS A 41 -57.14 42.40 -10.19
N GLY A 42 -57.02 41.54 -11.21
CA GLY A 42 -56.16 41.78 -12.37
C GLY A 42 -54.65 41.77 -12.05
N GLU A 43 -54.26 41.17 -10.93
CA GLU A 43 -52.90 41.24 -10.36
C GLU A 43 -51.98 40.10 -10.80
N TRP A 44 -52.44 39.22 -11.71
CA TRP A 44 -51.70 38.03 -12.09
C TRP A 44 -50.32 38.34 -12.69
N LYS A 45 -50.19 39.36 -13.54
CA LYS A 45 -48.88 39.79 -14.05
C LYS A 45 -47.94 40.25 -12.94
N LYS A 46 -48.45 40.91 -11.89
CA LYS A 46 -47.65 41.32 -10.73
C LYS A 46 -47.24 40.12 -9.87
N ALA A 47 -48.10 39.11 -9.73
CA ALA A 47 -47.75 37.87 -9.06
C ALA A 47 -46.62 37.13 -9.79
N VAL A 48 -46.69 37.02 -11.12
CA VAL A 48 -45.59 36.47 -11.95
C VAL A 48 -44.33 37.33 -11.85
N GLN A 49 -44.46 38.66 -11.84
CA GLN A 49 -43.33 39.57 -11.64
C GLN A 49 -42.59 39.30 -10.33
N GLY A 50 -43.34 39.17 -9.22
CA GLY A 50 -42.77 38.87 -7.91
C GLY A 50 -42.04 37.53 -7.89
N TYR A 51 -42.64 36.50 -8.47
CA TYR A 51 -42.01 35.17 -8.58
C TYR A 51 -40.71 35.21 -9.40
N LEU A 52 -40.71 35.89 -10.55
CA LEU A 52 -39.51 36.06 -11.38
C LEU A 52 -38.42 36.88 -10.67
N ALA A 53 -38.81 37.91 -9.90
CA ALA A 53 -37.88 38.68 -9.08
C ALA A 53 -37.23 37.82 -7.99
N SER A 54 -38.01 36.97 -7.31
CA SER A 54 -37.47 35.99 -6.35
C SER A 54 -36.51 35.00 -7.03
N CYS A 55 -36.82 34.52 -8.24
CA CYS A 55 -35.93 33.65 -8.99
C CYS A 55 -34.61 34.35 -9.35
N SER A 56 -34.65 35.60 -9.81
CA SER A 56 -33.43 36.38 -10.09
C SER A 56 -32.60 36.66 -8.84
N PHE A 57 -33.24 36.87 -7.69
CA PHE A 57 -32.52 37.03 -6.43
C PHE A 57 -31.83 35.71 -6.01
N ALA A 58 -32.52 34.58 -6.13
CA ALA A 58 -31.93 33.27 -5.87
C ALA A 58 -30.75 32.98 -6.80
N ASP A 59 -30.86 33.32 -8.08
CA ASP A 59 -29.76 33.20 -9.07
C ASP A 59 -28.55 34.06 -8.68
N ALA A 60 -28.76 35.30 -8.24
CA ALA A 60 -27.69 36.14 -7.71
C ALA A 60 -27.01 35.52 -6.46
N CYS A 61 -27.78 34.90 -5.56
CA CYS A 61 -27.22 34.18 -4.41
C CYS A 61 -26.41 32.94 -4.83
N VAL A 62 -26.82 32.23 -5.88
CA VAL A 62 -26.02 31.15 -6.47
C VAL A 62 -24.68 31.72 -6.98
N GLY A 63 -24.71 32.86 -7.66
CA GLY A 63 -23.51 33.59 -8.09
C GLY A 63 -22.51 33.84 -6.96
N VAL A 64 -22.97 34.26 -5.77
CA VAL A 64 -22.08 34.47 -4.60
C VAL A 64 -21.32 33.19 -4.21
N VAL A 65 -21.99 32.04 -4.25
CA VAL A 65 -21.37 30.74 -3.94
C VAL A 65 -20.40 30.32 -5.04
N LEU A 66 -20.77 30.53 -6.31
CA LEU A 66 -19.94 30.20 -7.46
C LEU A 66 -18.67 31.08 -7.52
N ASP A 67 -18.77 32.38 -7.26
CA ASP A 67 -17.63 33.30 -7.20
C ASP A 67 -16.65 32.89 -6.10
N ALA A 68 -17.16 32.45 -4.94
CA ALA A 68 -16.33 31.96 -3.84
C ALA A 68 -15.65 30.62 -4.20
N LEU A 69 -16.37 29.73 -4.88
CA LEU A 69 -15.84 28.46 -5.35
C LEU A 69 -14.76 28.66 -6.41
N GLU A 70 -14.98 29.53 -7.40
CA GLU A 70 -14.02 29.85 -8.47
C GLU A 70 -12.70 30.43 -7.92
N LYS A 71 -12.78 31.24 -6.85
CA LYS A 71 -11.61 31.77 -6.16
C LYS A 71 -10.93 30.76 -5.23
N SER A 72 -11.52 29.59 -5.03
CA SER A 72 -10.97 28.55 -4.15
C SER A 72 -10.11 27.56 -4.91
N THR A 73 -9.25 26.84 -4.18
CA THR A 73 -8.47 25.71 -4.73
C THR A 73 -9.33 24.51 -5.14
N TYR A 74 -10.65 24.55 -4.90
CA TYR A 74 -11.58 23.45 -5.18
C TYR A 74 -12.40 23.63 -6.46
N ALA A 75 -12.21 24.74 -7.19
CA ALA A 75 -12.96 25.07 -8.40
C ALA A 75 -12.95 23.92 -9.42
N ASP A 76 -11.76 23.37 -9.69
CA ASP A 76 -11.53 22.30 -10.67
C ASP A 76 -11.82 20.88 -10.13
N ASN A 77 -12.39 20.76 -8.93
CA ASN A 77 -12.70 19.46 -8.31
C ASN A 77 -14.06 19.45 -7.59
N THR A 78 -15.00 20.28 -8.02
CA THR A 78 -16.33 20.37 -7.41
C THR A 78 -17.43 20.00 -8.41
N ILE A 79 -18.32 19.10 -8.01
CA ILE A 79 -19.59 18.85 -8.70
C ILE A 79 -20.62 19.81 -8.13
N ILE A 80 -21.26 20.58 -9.01
CA ILE A 80 -22.30 21.54 -8.63
C ILE A 80 -23.64 20.97 -9.09
N VAL A 81 -24.57 20.81 -8.16
CA VAL A 81 -25.94 20.38 -8.46
C VAL A 81 -26.87 21.52 -8.03
N LEU A 82 -27.62 22.07 -8.97
CA LEU A 82 -28.67 23.04 -8.70
C LEU A 82 -30.02 22.41 -9.03
N TRP A 83 -30.93 22.33 -8.05
CA TRP A 83 -32.26 21.77 -8.23
C TRP A 83 -33.32 22.51 -7.42
N GLY A 84 -34.58 22.37 -7.82
CA GLY A 84 -35.74 22.71 -6.99
C GLY A 84 -36.27 21.48 -6.26
N ASP A 85 -36.82 21.66 -5.05
CA ASP A 85 -37.42 20.58 -4.25
C ASP A 85 -38.75 20.07 -4.82
N HIS A 86 -39.54 20.97 -5.41
CA HIS A 86 -40.78 20.66 -6.13
C HIS A 86 -41.13 21.75 -7.16
N GLY A 87 -42.10 21.46 -8.03
CA GLY A 87 -42.64 22.44 -8.97
C GLY A 87 -43.61 23.43 -8.29
N PHE A 88 -43.99 24.48 -9.00
CA PHE A 88 -44.91 25.51 -8.50
C PHE A 88 -45.85 25.97 -9.61
N HIS A 89 -47.15 25.98 -9.32
CA HIS A 89 -48.15 26.53 -10.24
C HIS A 89 -48.22 28.04 -10.10
N ILE A 90 -48.35 28.74 -11.22
CA ILE A 90 -48.55 30.19 -11.24
C ILE A 90 -49.71 30.58 -12.17
N GLY A 91 -50.81 29.84 -12.03
CA GLY A 91 -52.07 30.03 -12.74
C GLY A 91 -52.55 28.81 -13.54
N GLN A 92 -51.64 27.88 -13.89
CA GLN A 92 -52.04 26.59 -14.47
C GLN A 92 -52.95 25.83 -13.50
N LYS A 93 -53.91 25.04 -14.01
CA LYS A 93 -54.93 24.33 -13.19
C LYS A 93 -55.65 25.26 -12.19
N ASP A 94 -55.81 26.52 -12.58
CA ASP A 94 -56.48 27.59 -11.81
C ASP A 94 -55.94 27.72 -10.37
N ARG A 95 -54.62 27.72 -10.18
CA ARG A 95 -53.99 27.76 -8.85
C ARG A 95 -52.62 28.42 -8.83
N ILE A 96 -52.26 28.97 -7.67
CA ILE A 96 -50.92 29.52 -7.37
C ILE A 96 -50.33 28.86 -6.12
N SER A 97 -49.88 27.61 -6.26
CA SER A 97 -49.42 26.82 -5.11
C SER A 97 -48.63 25.58 -5.52
N LYS A 98 -48.02 24.91 -4.54
CA LYS A 98 -47.40 23.58 -4.62
C LYS A 98 -48.39 22.47 -4.21
N LEU A 99 -47.96 21.21 -4.07
CA LEU A 99 -48.78 20.06 -3.61
C LEU A 99 -49.77 19.46 -4.63
N THR A 100 -49.32 19.19 -5.86
CA THR A 100 -50.10 18.42 -6.83
C THR A 100 -49.20 17.44 -7.57
N LEU A 101 -49.79 16.37 -8.10
CA LEU A 101 -49.08 15.40 -8.93
C LEU A 101 -48.96 15.81 -10.41
N TRP A 102 -49.62 16.87 -10.85
CA TRP A 102 -49.43 17.43 -12.20
C TRP A 102 -47.98 17.87 -12.45
N GLU A 103 -47.60 17.91 -13.73
CA GLU A 103 -46.24 18.23 -14.20
C GLU A 103 -45.74 19.55 -13.60
N GLN A 104 -46.57 20.60 -13.58
CA GLN A 104 -46.18 21.91 -13.01
C GLN A 104 -45.90 21.87 -11.50
N GLY A 105 -46.48 20.92 -10.76
CA GLY A 105 -46.25 20.77 -9.32
C GLY A 105 -45.07 19.85 -8.98
N SER A 106 -44.56 19.09 -9.95
CA SER A 106 -43.55 18.04 -9.73
C SER A 106 -42.26 18.22 -10.54
N LYS A 107 -42.30 18.95 -11.65
CA LYS A 107 -41.14 19.24 -12.50
C LYS A 107 -40.33 20.40 -11.94
N THR A 108 -39.03 20.20 -11.81
CA THR A 108 -38.08 21.20 -11.31
C THR A 108 -36.91 21.38 -12.26
N PRO A 109 -36.19 22.52 -12.20
CA PRO A 109 -34.89 22.60 -12.84
C PRO A 109 -33.95 21.60 -12.17
N LEU A 110 -33.12 20.96 -12.99
CA LEU A 110 -31.98 20.17 -12.53
C LEU A 110 -30.79 20.51 -13.44
N ILE A 111 -29.79 21.14 -12.86
CA ILE A 111 -28.53 21.47 -13.51
C ILE A 111 -27.43 20.75 -12.75
N ILE A 112 -26.61 20.00 -13.48
CA ILE A 112 -25.45 19.30 -12.93
C ILE A 112 -24.24 19.76 -13.72
N SER A 113 -23.32 20.44 -13.04
CA SER A 113 -22.00 20.79 -13.55
C SER A 113 -20.97 19.85 -12.92
N THR A 114 -20.11 19.26 -13.73
CA THR A 114 -19.01 18.41 -13.25
C THR A 114 -17.67 19.07 -13.60
N PRO A 115 -16.58 18.75 -12.87
CA PRO A 115 -15.26 19.30 -13.17
C PRO A 115 -14.79 19.10 -14.61
N ASP A 116 -15.21 18.00 -15.25
CA ASP A 116 -14.95 17.73 -16.66
C ASP A 116 -16.01 18.40 -17.56
N LEU A 117 -15.91 19.73 -17.65
CA LEU A 117 -16.84 20.55 -18.44
C LEU A 117 -16.79 20.21 -19.93
N ALA A 118 -15.66 19.73 -20.45
CA ALA A 118 -15.55 19.28 -21.84
C ALA A 118 -16.47 18.08 -22.10
N ALA A 119 -16.59 17.16 -21.15
CA ALA A 119 -17.43 15.98 -21.26
C ALA A 119 -18.91 16.24 -20.99
N THR A 120 -19.29 17.21 -20.15
CA THR A 120 -20.70 17.41 -19.72
C THR A 120 -21.31 18.77 -20.05
N GLY A 121 -20.51 19.77 -20.40
CA GLY A 121 -20.92 21.17 -20.54
C GLY A 121 -21.96 21.39 -21.65
N GLY A 122 -22.97 22.24 -21.37
CA GLY A 122 -23.96 22.69 -22.35
C GLY A 122 -24.95 21.64 -22.85
N LYS A 123 -24.92 20.41 -22.32
CA LYS A 123 -25.77 19.31 -22.75
C LYS A 123 -27.18 19.41 -22.15
N GLN A 124 -28.21 19.16 -22.96
CA GLN A 124 -29.61 19.09 -22.52
C GLN A 124 -30.13 17.65 -22.57
N CYS A 125 -30.75 17.20 -21.48
CA CYS A 125 -31.38 15.89 -21.37
C CYS A 125 -32.89 16.03 -21.23
N GLN A 126 -33.64 15.27 -22.02
CA GLN A 126 -35.11 15.25 -22.01
C GLN A 126 -35.67 13.96 -21.40
N GLN A 127 -34.81 13.10 -20.83
CA GLN A 127 -35.25 11.89 -20.14
C GLN A 127 -35.85 12.25 -18.78
N PRO A 128 -36.98 11.63 -18.38
CA PRO A 128 -37.53 11.84 -17.05
C PRO A 128 -36.63 11.17 -16.00
N VAL A 129 -36.19 11.96 -15.03
CA VAL A 129 -35.39 11.53 -13.89
C VAL A 129 -36.03 12.07 -12.62
N SER A 130 -35.68 11.52 -11.46
CA SER A 130 -36.21 11.92 -10.16
C SER A 130 -35.09 12.37 -9.23
N LEU A 131 -35.40 13.19 -8.22
CA LEU A 131 -34.42 13.62 -7.22
C LEU A 131 -33.84 12.43 -6.43
N VAL A 132 -34.55 11.30 -6.34
CA VAL A 132 -34.02 10.06 -5.74
C VAL A 132 -32.83 9.48 -6.51
N ASP A 133 -32.70 9.82 -7.79
CA ASP A 133 -31.59 9.41 -8.65
C ASP A 133 -30.29 10.20 -8.33
N LEU A 134 -30.38 11.36 -7.66
CA LEU A 134 -29.21 12.20 -7.36
C LEU A 134 -28.23 11.51 -6.41
N TYR A 135 -28.72 10.82 -5.38
CA TYR A 135 -27.83 10.13 -4.43
C TYR A 135 -26.95 9.07 -5.11
N PRO A 136 -27.51 8.06 -5.83
CA PRO A 136 -26.67 7.08 -6.54
C PRO A 136 -25.82 7.72 -7.64
N THR A 137 -26.28 8.82 -8.25
CA THR A 137 -25.49 9.57 -9.24
C THR A 137 -24.26 10.21 -8.63
N LEU A 138 -24.40 10.90 -7.49
CA LEU A 138 -23.27 11.52 -6.80
C LEU A 138 -22.30 10.49 -6.25
N VAL A 139 -22.81 9.36 -5.75
CA VAL A 139 -21.97 8.20 -5.38
C VAL A 139 -21.11 7.75 -6.56
N GLU A 140 -21.71 7.56 -7.73
CA GLU A 140 -20.98 7.17 -8.95
C GLU A 140 -20.00 8.25 -9.42
N LEU A 141 -20.43 9.50 -9.51
CA LEU A 141 -19.60 10.60 -10.01
C LEU A 141 -18.40 10.91 -9.10
N CYS A 142 -18.55 10.71 -7.79
CA CYS A 142 -17.48 10.84 -6.81
C CYS A 142 -16.63 9.56 -6.67
N GLY A 143 -16.95 8.48 -7.39
CA GLY A 143 -16.21 7.21 -7.33
C GLY A 143 -16.31 6.51 -5.96
N LEU A 144 -17.42 6.70 -5.25
CA LEU A 144 -17.70 6.08 -3.96
C LEU A 144 -18.32 4.69 -4.14
N PRO A 145 -18.17 3.76 -3.16
CA PRO A 145 -18.78 2.44 -3.24
C PRO A 145 -20.30 2.51 -3.39
N ALA A 146 -20.84 1.69 -4.29
CA ALA A 146 -22.28 1.57 -4.49
C ALA A 146 -22.98 1.15 -3.19
N ARG A 147 -24.17 1.70 -2.96
CA ARG A 147 -25.02 1.34 -1.82
C ARG A 147 -26.14 0.43 -2.29
N ASP A 148 -26.28 -0.72 -1.62
CA ASP A 148 -27.43 -1.59 -1.80
C ASP A 148 -28.70 -0.92 -1.25
N ARG A 149 -29.86 -1.28 -1.83
CA ARG A 149 -31.20 -0.84 -1.38
C ARG A 149 -31.55 0.62 -1.64
N LEU A 150 -31.04 1.22 -2.71
CA LEU A 150 -31.52 2.51 -3.20
C LEU A 150 -32.66 2.32 -4.21
N ASP A 151 -33.70 3.14 -4.09
CA ASP A 151 -34.80 3.17 -5.08
C ASP A 151 -34.41 3.95 -6.36
N GLY A 152 -33.50 4.92 -6.20
CA GLY A 152 -32.96 5.72 -7.29
C GLY A 152 -31.90 4.96 -8.10
N ARG A 153 -31.69 5.42 -9.33
CA ARG A 153 -30.71 4.87 -10.27
C ARG A 153 -29.79 5.99 -10.73
N SER A 154 -28.50 5.70 -10.83
CA SER A 154 -27.56 6.72 -11.30
C SER A 154 -27.92 7.19 -12.72
N ILE A 155 -27.99 8.51 -12.89
CA ILE A 155 -28.21 9.20 -14.16
C ILE A 155 -26.89 9.71 -14.76
N ALA A 156 -25.74 9.34 -14.20
CA ALA A 156 -24.42 9.70 -14.73
C ALA A 156 -24.26 9.39 -16.25
N PRO A 157 -24.77 8.25 -16.78
CA PRO A 157 -24.75 7.99 -18.22
C PRO A 157 -25.51 9.03 -19.05
N LEU A 158 -26.59 9.62 -18.49
CA LEU A 158 -27.37 10.67 -19.15
C LEU A 158 -26.63 12.02 -19.18
N LEU A 159 -25.71 12.27 -18.26
CA LEU A 159 -24.87 13.48 -18.27
C LEU A 159 -23.88 13.46 -19.43
N LEU A 160 -23.27 12.31 -19.68
CA LEU A 160 -22.33 12.12 -20.79
C LEU A 160 -23.04 11.98 -22.13
N HIS A 161 -24.13 11.22 -22.16
CA HIS A 161 -24.88 10.88 -23.36
C HIS A 161 -26.38 11.11 -23.16
N PRO A 162 -26.88 12.35 -23.30
CA PRO A 162 -28.28 12.71 -23.01
C PRO A 162 -29.34 11.97 -23.84
N LYS A 163 -28.92 11.38 -24.98
CA LYS A 163 -29.78 10.60 -25.87
C LYS A 163 -29.82 9.10 -25.52
N THR A 164 -29.11 8.66 -24.49
CA THR A 164 -29.11 7.26 -24.05
C THR A 164 -30.54 6.80 -23.77
N LYS A 165 -30.83 5.55 -24.16
CA LYS A 165 -32.13 4.93 -23.89
C LYS A 165 -32.33 4.80 -22.38
N TRP A 166 -33.32 5.50 -21.86
CA TRP A 166 -33.65 5.49 -20.43
C TRP A 166 -35.00 4.78 -20.22
N PRO A 167 -35.00 3.55 -19.67
CA PRO A 167 -36.22 2.76 -19.53
C PRO A 167 -37.03 3.10 -18.27
N ASN A 168 -36.50 3.95 -17.38
CA ASN A 168 -37.08 4.18 -16.06
C ASN A 168 -37.92 5.47 -16.05
N PRO A 169 -39.19 5.42 -15.64
CA PRO A 169 -39.97 6.64 -15.41
C PRO A 169 -39.59 7.28 -14.06
N ALA A 170 -39.87 8.57 -13.93
CA ALA A 170 -39.89 9.22 -12.62
C ALA A 170 -41.20 8.87 -11.90
N VAL A 171 -41.11 8.50 -10.62
CA VAL A 171 -42.29 8.20 -9.78
C VAL A 171 -42.37 9.25 -8.68
N VAL A 172 -43.51 9.93 -8.58
CA VAL A 172 -43.77 11.01 -7.62
C VAL A 172 -44.95 10.59 -6.75
N SER A 173 -44.87 10.81 -5.44
CA SER A 173 -45.91 10.40 -4.50
C SER A 173 -46.36 11.55 -3.63
N LEU A 174 -47.67 11.66 -3.41
CA LEU A 174 -48.27 12.67 -2.56
C LEU A 174 -49.41 12.03 -1.76
N ARG A 175 -49.22 11.84 -0.45
CA ARG A 175 -50.26 11.37 0.49
C ARG A 175 -51.01 10.09 0.03
N GLY A 176 -50.28 9.13 -0.54
CA GLY A 176 -50.85 7.86 -1.03
C GLY A 176 -51.37 7.90 -2.47
N ASP A 177 -51.37 9.07 -3.10
CA ASP A 177 -51.55 9.23 -4.55
C ASP A 177 -50.18 9.20 -5.24
N HIS A 178 -50.14 8.74 -6.49
CA HIS A 178 -48.89 8.52 -7.21
C HIS A 178 -48.96 8.99 -8.65
N ALA A 179 -47.87 9.56 -9.17
CA ALA A 179 -47.68 9.83 -10.58
C ALA A 179 -46.48 9.06 -11.14
N VAL A 180 -46.60 8.61 -12.39
CA VAL A 180 -45.56 7.95 -13.17
C VAL A 180 -45.34 8.75 -14.44
N ARG A 181 -44.15 9.35 -14.56
CA ARG A 181 -43.73 10.16 -15.70
C ARG A 181 -42.67 9.41 -16.51
N SER A 182 -43.10 8.76 -17.60
CA SER A 182 -42.21 8.20 -18.62
C SER A 182 -41.81 9.29 -19.63
N LYS A 183 -41.03 8.98 -20.68
CA LYS A 183 -40.68 9.96 -21.71
C LYS A 183 -41.92 10.53 -22.42
N HIS A 184 -42.90 9.67 -22.69
CA HIS A 184 -44.08 10.00 -23.49
C HIS A 184 -45.34 10.29 -22.67
N TRP A 185 -45.45 9.71 -21.48
CA TRP A 185 -46.71 9.68 -20.74
C TRP A 185 -46.54 10.20 -19.31
N HIS A 186 -47.56 10.91 -18.85
CA HIS A 186 -47.75 11.27 -17.44
C HIS A 186 -49.04 10.62 -16.96
N TYR A 187 -48.94 9.65 -16.06
CA TYR A 187 -50.07 8.92 -15.49
C TYR A 187 -50.19 9.19 -14.00
N ILE A 188 -51.39 9.50 -13.52
CA ILE A 188 -51.68 9.75 -12.10
C ILE A 188 -52.70 8.71 -11.63
N ARG A 189 -52.41 8.08 -10.49
CA ARG A 189 -53.30 7.16 -9.79
C ARG A 189 -53.58 7.70 -8.40
N TYR A 190 -54.84 8.00 -8.13
CA TYR A 190 -55.31 8.40 -6.82
C TYR A 190 -55.60 7.16 -5.96
N SER A 191 -55.35 7.29 -4.66
CA SER A 191 -55.69 6.33 -3.62
C SER A 191 -57.17 5.96 -3.61
N ALA A 192 -58.05 6.92 -3.93
CA ALA A 192 -59.49 6.70 -4.09
C ALA A 192 -59.88 5.90 -5.35
N GLY A 193 -58.92 5.63 -6.24
CA GLY A 193 -59.12 4.81 -7.43
C GLY A 193 -59.32 5.58 -8.74
N ASP A 194 -59.41 6.91 -8.68
CA ASP A 194 -59.44 7.77 -9.86
C ASP A 194 -58.11 7.71 -10.63
N GLU A 195 -58.15 8.00 -11.93
CA GLU A 195 -56.98 7.97 -12.83
C GLU A 195 -56.94 9.22 -13.72
N GLU A 196 -55.73 9.68 -14.02
CA GLU A 196 -55.46 10.63 -15.10
C GLU A 196 -54.34 10.12 -15.99
N LEU A 197 -54.40 10.38 -17.30
CA LEU A 197 -53.36 10.03 -18.26
C LEU A 197 -53.21 11.15 -19.28
N TYR A 198 -51.97 11.60 -19.51
CA TYR A 198 -51.64 12.64 -20.48
C TYR A 198 -50.50 12.19 -21.40
N ASP A 199 -50.63 12.46 -22.71
CA ASP A 199 -49.52 12.37 -23.66
C ASP A 199 -48.65 13.61 -23.49
N ALA A 200 -47.60 13.50 -22.68
CA ALA A 200 -46.79 14.65 -22.31
C ALA A 200 -45.88 15.16 -23.45
N THR A 201 -45.88 14.50 -24.62
CA THR A 201 -45.20 15.01 -25.83
C THR A 201 -46.10 15.86 -26.71
N LYS A 202 -47.42 15.65 -26.65
CA LYS A 202 -48.42 16.39 -27.42
C LYS A 202 -49.22 17.38 -26.58
N ASP A 203 -49.37 17.08 -25.30
CA ASP A 203 -50.11 17.85 -24.32
C ASP A 203 -49.23 18.12 -23.07
N PRO A 204 -48.22 19.00 -23.19
CA PRO A 204 -47.34 19.35 -22.08
C PRO A 204 -48.05 20.15 -20.97
N ASN A 205 -49.24 20.70 -21.24
CA ASN A 205 -50.03 21.45 -20.27
C ASN A 205 -51.06 20.58 -19.53
N GLN A 206 -51.23 19.32 -19.94
CA GLN A 206 -52.15 18.36 -19.33
C GLN A 206 -53.62 18.83 -19.38
N TRP A 207 -54.04 19.34 -20.54
CA TRP A 207 -55.39 19.84 -20.80
C TRP A 207 -56.39 18.76 -21.19
N LYS A 208 -55.92 17.57 -21.61
CA LYS A 208 -56.79 16.47 -22.03
C LYS A 208 -56.42 15.17 -21.33
N ASN A 209 -57.26 14.79 -20.37
CA ASN A 209 -57.19 13.53 -19.67
C ASN A 209 -57.69 12.38 -20.56
N LEU A 210 -56.77 11.48 -20.88
CA LEU A 210 -56.97 10.29 -21.72
C LEU A 210 -57.30 9.03 -20.91
N ALA A 211 -57.44 9.12 -19.58
CA ALA A 211 -57.56 7.94 -18.72
C ALA A 211 -58.80 7.08 -19.04
N ASN A 212 -59.88 7.67 -19.54
CA ASN A 212 -61.13 6.96 -19.89
C ASN A 212 -61.17 6.46 -21.34
N ASP A 213 -60.15 6.78 -22.15
CA ASP A 213 -60.08 6.35 -23.54
C ASP A 213 -59.45 4.95 -23.61
N THR A 214 -60.27 3.97 -24.02
CA THR A 214 -59.91 2.55 -24.02
C THR A 214 -58.72 2.22 -24.92
N ARG A 215 -58.39 3.08 -25.90
CA ARG A 215 -57.21 2.94 -26.78
C ARG A 215 -55.89 2.98 -26.02
N TYR A 216 -55.87 3.58 -24.82
CA TYR A 216 -54.66 3.71 -23.99
C TYR A 216 -54.62 2.73 -22.81
N THR A 217 -55.48 1.70 -22.79
CA THR A 217 -55.53 0.70 -21.71
C THR A 217 -54.16 0.03 -21.49
N ASP A 218 -53.48 -0.35 -22.57
CA ASP A 218 -52.17 -1.00 -22.49
C ASP A 218 -51.09 -0.06 -21.93
N VAL A 219 -51.12 1.21 -22.33
CA VAL A 219 -50.23 2.26 -21.81
C VAL A 219 -50.44 2.42 -20.30
N LYS A 220 -51.70 2.52 -19.83
CA LYS A 220 -51.99 2.59 -18.39
C LYS A 220 -51.49 1.35 -17.66
N ASN A 221 -51.71 0.16 -18.21
CA ASN A 221 -51.28 -1.09 -17.61
C ASN A 221 -49.75 -1.21 -17.52
N GLU A 222 -49.03 -0.66 -18.50
CA GLU A 222 -47.57 -0.56 -18.45
C GLU A 222 -47.12 0.39 -17.34
N LEU A 223 -47.69 1.60 -17.27
CA LEU A 223 -47.31 2.61 -16.28
C LEU A 223 -47.66 2.20 -14.85
N LYS A 224 -48.78 1.48 -14.64
CA LYS A 224 -49.20 0.93 -13.34
C LYS A 224 -48.14 0.01 -12.70
N LYS A 225 -47.30 -0.65 -13.50
CA LYS A 225 -46.24 -1.55 -12.99
C LYS A 225 -45.20 -0.80 -12.16
N TRP A 226 -45.09 0.51 -12.34
CA TRP A 226 -44.15 1.37 -11.63
C TRP A 226 -44.72 1.99 -10.36
N LEU A 227 -46.02 1.81 -10.09
CA LEU A 227 -46.62 2.27 -8.84
C LEU A 227 -46.02 1.52 -7.65
N PRO A 228 -45.79 2.19 -6.51
CA PRO A 228 -45.35 1.54 -5.29
C PRO A 228 -46.28 0.40 -4.89
N LYS A 229 -45.70 -0.76 -4.54
CA LYS A 229 -46.47 -1.92 -4.04
C LYS A 229 -46.74 -1.72 -2.55
N ASN A 230 -47.98 -1.43 -2.18
CA ASN A 230 -48.37 -1.29 -0.78
C ASN A 230 -48.06 -2.58 0.00
N LYS A 231 -47.07 -2.53 0.89
CA LYS A 231 -47.00 -3.45 2.03
C LYS A 231 -47.66 -2.75 3.21
N ASN A 232 -48.83 -3.26 3.60
CA ASN A 232 -49.62 -2.94 4.80
C ASN A 232 -50.46 -1.65 4.77
N THR A 233 -51.75 -1.83 4.48
CA THR A 233 -52.82 -1.29 5.31
C THR A 233 -52.76 -1.96 6.68
N GLN A 234 -52.10 -1.38 7.69
CA GLN A 234 -52.50 -1.49 9.09
C GLN A 234 -52.04 -0.25 9.84
N SER A 235 -53.02 0.54 10.29
CA SER A 235 -52.92 1.52 11.35
C SER A 235 -52.51 0.86 12.68
N GLY A 236 -51.62 1.48 13.44
CA GLY A 236 -51.52 1.28 14.89
C GLY A 236 -50.13 0.97 15.45
N SER A 237 -49.69 1.89 16.31
CA SER A 237 -48.71 1.80 17.41
C SER A 237 -47.26 1.36 17.17
N TYR A 238 -46.36 2.26 17.57
CA TYR A 238 -45.01 1.95 18.02
C TYR A 238 -45.06 0.92 19.16
N ALA A 239 -44.51 -0.27 18.95
CA ALA A 239 -44.09 -1.16 20.02
C ALA A 239 -42.90 -2.05 19.58
N THR A 240 -42.08 -2.31 20.58
CA THR A 240 -40.78 -2.98 20.67
C THR A 240 -40.52 -4.27 19.86
N GLN A 241 -39.25 -4.39 19.45
CA GLN A 241 -38.46 -5.55 19.01
C GLN A 241 -39.07 -6.96 19.10
N ASN A 242 -38.81 -7.78 18.06
CA ASN A 242 -38.17 -9.08 18.32
C ASN A 242 -37.30 -9.59 17.15
N LYS A 243 -36.15 -10.15 17.53
CA LYS A 243 -35.23 -10.92 16.67
C LYS A 243 -35.81 -12.32 16.45
N ASN A 244 -35.41 -12.92 15.33
CA ASN A 244 -35.73 -14.28 14.86
C ASN A 244 -37.06 -14.39 14.12
N ASP A 245 -37.01 -14.17 12.81
CA ASP A 245 -37.61 -15.12 11.88
C ASP A 245 -36.87 -15.07 10.52
N ARG A 246 -36.07 -16.11 10.27
CA ARG A 246 -35.54 -16.46 8.96
C ARG A 246 -36.43 -17.55 8.39
N MET A 247 -36.95 -17.33 7.19
CA MET A 247 -37.52 -18.37 6.31
C MET A 247 -37.29 -17.95 4.83
N PRO A 248 -37.30 -18.90 3.87
CA PRO A 248 -36.22 -19.06 2.90
C PRO A 248 -36.53 -18.42 1.54
N ARG A 249 -35.47 -18.11 0.77
CA ARG A 249 -35.60 -17.66 -0.63
C ARG A 249 -35.62 -18.84 -1.60
N PRO A 250 -36.46 -18.82 -2.65
CA PRO A 250 -36.41 -19.81 -3.70
C PRO A 250 -35.15 -19.65 -4.55
N SER A 251 -34.48 -20.76 -4.82
CA SER A 251 -33.43 -20.89 -5.82
C SER A 251 -33.98 -20.62 -7.22
N GLN A 252 -33.52 -19.57 -7.88
CA GLN A 252 -33.56 -19.49 -9.34
C GLN A 252 -32.13 -19.51 -9.87
N LYS A 253 -31.78 -20.68 -10.42
CA LYS A 253 -30.72 -20.82 -11.41
C LYS A 253 -31.06 -19.90 -12.58
N GLN A 254 -30.28 -18.84 -12.79
CA GLN A 254 -30.19 -18.18 -14.08
C GLN A 254 -28.86 -18.55 -14.71
N ASN A 255 -28.97 -19.16 -15.89
CA ASN A 255 -27.89 -19.49 -16.78
C ASN A 255 -27.03 -18.25 -17.07
N GLY A 256 -25.72 -18.47 -17.11
CA GLY A 256 -24.72 -17.46 -17.41
C GLY A 256 -25.00 -16.71 -18.71
N LYS A 257 -25.38 -15.46 -18.56
CA LYS A 257 -24.89 -14.38 -19.40
C LYS A 257 -24.27 -13.36 -18.46
N THR A 258 -22.95 -13.33 -18.44
CA THR A 258 -22.15 -12.27 -17.84
C THR A 258 -22.66 -10.93 -18.38
N PHE A 259 -23.39 -10.20 -17.55
CA PHE A 259 -23.53 -8.76 -17.75
C PHE A 259 -22.13 -8.18 -17.53
N SER A 260 -21.41 -7.99 -18.63
CA SER A 260 -20.22 -7.15 -18.68
C SER A 260 -20.62 -5.80 -18.08
N THR A 261 -20.08 -5.52 -16.90
CA THR A 261 -20.07 -4.19 -16.32
C THR A 261 -19.36 -3.30 -17.33
N THR A 262 -20.11 -2.44 -18.02
CA THR A 262 -19.53 -1.37 -18.81
C THR A 262 -18.71 -0.51 -17.86
N LYS A 263 -17.37 -0.68 -17.89
CA LYS A 263 -16.40 0.19 -17.22
C LYS A 263 -16.80 1.62 -17.55
N SER A 264 -16.91 2.45 -16.51
CA SER A 264 -17.04 3.91 -16.62
C SER A 264 -16.10 4.42 -17.72
N ASN A 265 -16.63 5.21 -18.66
CA ASN A 265 -15.87 5.75 -19.78
C ASN A 265 -14.89 6.86 -19.35
N ARG A 266 -14.52 6.93 -18.06
CA ARG A 266 -13.46 7.79 -17.55
C ARG A 266 -12.14 7.04 -17.65
N LYS A 267 -11.19 7.67 -18.33
CA LYS A 267 -9.83 7.17 -18.48
C LYS A 267 -9.23 6.82 -17.10
N PRO A 268 -8.85 5.55 -16.84
CA PRO A 268 -8.16 5.18 -15.59
C PRO A 268 -6.91 6.05 -15.39
N PRO A 269 -6.53 6.37 -14.14
CA PRO A 269 -5.34 7.17 -13.91
C PRO A 269 -4.08 6.37 -14.28
N ASN A 270 -3.03 7.09 -14.67
CA ASN A 270 -1.71 6.49 -14.78
C ASN A 270 -1.14 6.27 -13.37
N VAL A 271 -0.15 5.39 -13.24
CA VAL A 271 0.56 5.14 -11.99
C VAL A 271 2.05 5.34 -12.22
N ILE A 272 2.70 6.13 -11.38
CA ILE A 272 4.15 6.33 -11.40
C ILE A 272 4.70 6.13 -10.00
N THR A 273 5.67 5.24 -9.87
CA THR A 273 6.44 5.03 -8.65
C THR A 273 7.88 5.48 -8.85
N LEU A 274 8.34 6.37 -7.97
CA LEU A 274 9.68 6.92 -7.94
C LEU A 274 10.37 6.45 -6.66
N LEU A 275 11.44 5.67 -6.80
CA LEU A 275 12.22 5.16 -5.68
C LEU A 275 13.67 5.57 -5.86
N VAL A 276 14.23 6.25 -4.85
CA VAL A 276 15.66 6.59 -4.80
C VAL A 276 16.44 5.60 -3.93
N ASP A 277 17.76 5.53 -4.09
CA ASP A 277 18.65 4.52 -3.48
C ASP A 277 19.58 5.19 -2.46
N ASP A 278 19.41 4.87 -1.18
CA ASP A 278 20.14 5.45 -0.04
C ASP A 278 19.85 6.93 0.29
N LEU A 279 18.67 7.45 -0.06
CA LEU A 279 18.25 8.78 0.37
C LEU A 279 17.88 8.79 1.86
N GLY A 280 18.47 9.73 2.61
CA GLY A 280 18.18 9.97 4.02
C GLY A 280 16.85 10.67 4.23
N TYR A 281 16.24 10.42 5.39
CA TYR A 281 14.96 11.03 5.77
C TYR A 281 15.01 12.57 5.75
N ARG A 282 16.18 13.17 6.03
CA ARG A 282 16.42 14.63 6.09
C ARG A 282 17.33 15.11 4.96
N ASP A 283 17.26 14.49 3.78
CA ASP A 283 18.02 14.95 2.63
C ASP A 283 17.32 16.07 1.83
N ILE A 284 16.00 16.00 1.66
CA ILE A 284 15.23 16.88 0.76
C ILE A 284 14.48 18.00 1.50
N GLY A 285 14.20 19.10 0.79
CA GLY A 285 13.67 20.36 1.34
C GLY A 285 12.37 20.19 2.13
N CYS A 286 11.38 19.50 1.57
CA CYS A 286 10.11 19.19 2.23
C CYS A 286 10.24 18.29 3.47
N TYR A 287 11.40 17.74 3.78
CA TYR A 287 11.69 17.06 5.05
C TYR A 287 12.68 17.84 5.94
N GLY A 288 12.96 19.11 5.59
CA GLY A 288 13.89 20.00 6.28
C GLY A 288 15.36 19.64 6.03
N GLY A 289 15.64 18.98 4.90
CA GLY A 289 17.00 18.70 4.45
C GLY A 289 17.64 19.88 3.71
N PRO A 290 18.96 19.82 3.46
CA PRO A 290 19.72 20.92 2.88
C PRO A 290 19.70 20.95 1.35
N VAL A 291 19.20 19.91 0.68
CA VAL A 291 19.19 19.86 -0.79
C VAL A 291 17.98 20.62 -1.32
N ASN A 292 18.21 21.49 -2.30
CA ASN A 292 17.15 22.19 -3.01
C ASN A 292 16.38 21.21 -3.89
N THR A 293 15.09 21.01 -3.60
CA THR A 293 14.22 20.06 -4.32
C THR A 293 12.96 20.75 -4.85
N PRO A 294 13.09 21.66 -5.83
CA PRO A 294 11.99 22.49 -6.33
C PRO A 294 10.87 21.70 -7.02
N VAL A 295 11.09 20.42 -7.36
CA VAL A 295 10.04 19.56 -7.93
C VAL A 295 9.33 18.76 -6.86
N LEU A 296 10.07 18.12 -5.95
CA LEU A 296 9.48 17.31 -4.89
C LEU A 296 8.76 18.15 -3.83
N ASP A 297 9.21 19.38 -3.56
CA ASP A 297 8.62 20.23 -2.53
C ASP A 297 7.17 20.64 -2.88
N PRO A 298 6.87 21.15 -4.10
CA PRO A 298 5.49 21.34 -4.55
C PRO A 298 4.70 20.04 -4.63
N LEU A 299 5.30 18.94 -5.10
CA LEU A 299 4.59 17.66 -5.19
C LEU A 299 4.14 17.16 -3.81
N ALA A 300 4.97 17.35 -2.78
CA ALA A 300 4.65 17.07 -1.39
C ALA A 300 3.60 18.04 -0.82
N ALA A 301 3.69 19.33 -1.17
CA ALA A 301 2.76 20.36 -0.73
C ALA A 301 1.37 20.20 -1.34
N GLU A 302 1.27 19.81 -2.60
CA GLU A 302 0.00 19.54 -3.29
C GLU A 302 -0.52 18.12 -3.04
N GLY A 303 0.33 17.21 -2.58
CA GLY A 303 -0.03 15.84 -2.24
C GLY A 303 -0.24 15.59 -0.75
N VAL A 304 0.03 14.36 -0.34
CA VAL A 304 0.09 13.91 1.05
C VAL A 304 1.53 13.55 1.37
N ARG A 305 2.13 14.28 2.32
CA ARG A 305 3.47 13.99 2.84
C ARG A 305 3.35 13.19 4.14
N PHE A 306 3.86 11.97 4.16
CA PHE A 306 3.96 11.16 5.36
C PHE A 306 5.21 11.51 6.16
N THR A 307 5.04 11.74 7.45
CA THR A 307 6.18 11.90 8.38
C THR A 307 6.64 10.59 9.00
N ASP A 308 5.83 9.53 8.95
CA ASP A 308 6.17 8.21 9.50
C ASP A 308 6.02 7.13 8.43
N PHE A 309 6.74 7.30 7.30
CA PHE A 309 6.77 6.34 6.20
C PHE A 309 8.05 5.52 6.24
N HIS A 310 7.94 4.23 5.94
CA HIS A 310 9.06 3.30 6.04
C HIS A 310 9.28 2.47 4.77
N SER A 311 10.54 2.25 4.45
CA SER A 311 10.99 1.26 3.48
C SER A 311 10.56 -0.15 3.86
N GLY A 312 10.60 -1.07 2.90
CA GLY A 312 10.21 -2.48 3.12
C GLY A 312 11.22 -3.26 3.96
N ALA A 313 12.45 -2.76 4.07
CA ALA A 313 13.54 -3.28 4.88
C ALA A 313 14.62 -2.19 4.97
N PRO A 314 15.54 -2.23 5.95
CA PRO A 314 16.62 -1.23 6.03
C PRO A 314 17.73 -1.41 4.98
N VAL A 315 17.48 -2.16 3.90
CA VAL A 315 18.42 -2.48 2.81
C VAL A 315 17.69 -2.70 1.48
N CYS A 316 18.39 -2.42 0.39
CA CYS A 316 17.88 -2.36 -0.98
C CYS A 316 17.08 -3.57 -1.48
N SER A 317 17.70 -4.74 -1.72
CA SER A 317 17.01 -5.88 -2.38
C SER A 317 15.78 -6.35 -1.60
N PRO A 318 15.86 -6.56 -0.27
CA PRO A 318 14.69 -6.85 0.55
C PRO A 318 13.59 -5.78 0.43
N SER A 319 13.93 -4.49 0.54
CA SER A 319 12.94 -3.41 0.44
C SER A 319 12.22 -3.37 -0.90
N ARG A 320 12.95 -3.57 -2.00
CA ARG A 320 12.42 -3.62 -3.38
C ARG A 320 11.47 -4.81 -3.59
N ALA A 321 11.76 -5.95 -2.97
CA ALA A 321 10.88 -7.12 -3.01
C ALA A 321 9.57 -6.82 -2.30
N THR A 322 9.64 -6.21 -1.11
CA THR A 322 8.46 -5.74 -0.37
C THR A 322 7.66 -4.70 -1.16
N PHE A 323 8.34 -3.75 -1.78
CA PHE A 323 7.73 -2.66 -2.55
C PHE A 323 6.84 -3.18 -3.69
N LEU A 324 7.32 -4.15 -4.47
CA LEU A 324 6.56 -4.68 -5.61
C LEU A 324 5.44 -5.62 -5.20
N THR A 325 5.54 -6.30 -4.05
CA THR A 325 4.64 -7.40 -3.69
C THR A 325 3.66 -7.07 -2.57
N GLY A 326 3.91 -6.00 -1.81
CA GLY A 326 3.19 -5.72 -0.56
C GLY A 326 3.34 -6.82 0.50
N ARG A 327 4.38 -7.65 0.38
CA ARG A 327 4.68 -8.81 1.22
C ARG A 327 6.01 -8.63 1.90
N ASN A 328 6.21 -9.28 3.04
CA ASN A 328 7.53 -9.33 3.64
C ASN A 328 8.49 -10.03 2.67
N HIS A 329 9.63 -9.38 2.41
CA HIS A 329 10.64 -9.81 1.45
C HIS A 329 11.11 -11.28 1.57
N ILE A 330 11.08 -11.87 2.77
CA ILE A 330 11.40 -13.29 2.97
C ILE A 330 10.39 -14.19 2.27
N ARG A 331 9.09 -13.87 2.35
CA ARG A 331 8.03 -14.61 1.65
C ARG A 331 8.27 -14.56 0.13
N ALA A 332 8.66 -13.39 -0.36
CA ALA A 332 8.98 -13.13 -1.76
C ALA A 332 10.32 -13.75 -2.23
N GLY A 333 11.03 -14.46 -1.34
CA GLY A 333 12.25 -15.19 -1.66
C GLY A 333 13.54 -14.39 -1.53
N VAL A 334 13.52 -13.18 -0.98
CA VAL A 334 14.71 -12.32 -0.83
C VAL A 334 15.04 -12.15 0.66
N TYR A 335 16.07 -12.84 1.14
CA TYR A 335 16.42 -12.88 2.57
C TYR A 335 17.36 -11.76 3.02
N SER A 336 18.17 -11.22 2.10
CA SER A 336 19.17 -10.18 2.39
C SER A 336 19.54 -9.44 1.11
N VAL A 337 20.54 -8.55 1.17
CA VAL A 337 21.10 -7.90 -0.01
C VAL A 337 21.65 -8.98 -0.95
N LEU A 338 21.06 -9.07 -2.14
CA LEU A 338 21.41 -10.13 -3.07
C LEU A 338 22.62 -9.76 -3.93
N SER A 339 23.26 -10.81 -4.44
CA SER A 339 24.40 -10.73 -5.34
C SER A 339 24.28 -11.88 -6.32
N GLU A 340 24.23 -11.54 -7.59
CA GLU A 340 24.04 -12.44 -8.73
C GLU A 340 25.24 -13.36 -8.94
N GLN A 341 26.35 -13.11 -8.24
CA GLN A 341 27.51 -13.99 -8.20
C GLN A 341 27.42 -15.03 -7.08
N ARG A 342 26.67 -14.76 -6.01
CA ARG A 342 26.75 -15.53 -4.75
C ARG A 342 25.45 -16.25 -4.36
N HIS A 343 24.31 -15.61 -4.56
CA HIS A 343 23.05 -16.06 -3.95
C HIS A 343 22.04 -16.57 -4.98
N LYS A 344 21.50 -17.77 -4.83
CA LYS A 344 20.39 -18.25 -5.68
C LYS A 344 19.10 -17.45 -5.44
N MET A 345 18.98 -16.76 -4.31
CA MET A 345 17.79 -15.98 -3.94
C MET A 345 17.50 -14.86 -4.94
N HIS A 346 16.23 -14.71 -5.24
CA HIS A 346 15.68 -13.76 -6.21
C HIS A 346 14.21 -13.49 -5.85
N LEU A 347 13.60 -12.48 -6.46
CA LEU A 347 12.14 -12.35 -6.41
C LEU A 347 11.54 -13.57 -7.12
N LEU A 348 10.78 -14.39 -6.40
CA LEU A 348 10.24 -15.63 -6.95
C LEU A 348 9.28 -15.37 -8.10
N ARG A 349 9.38 -16.17 -9.16
CA ARG A 349 8.44 -16.15 -10.30
C ARG A 349 6.98 -16.37 -9.90
N SER A 350 6.73 -17.00 -8.75
CA SER A 350 5.39 -17.27 -8.23
C SER A 350 4.77 -16.10 -7.46
N GLU A 351 5.53 -15.06 -7.15
CA GLU A 351 4.98 -13.86 -6.51
C GLU A 351 4.10 -13.08 -7.48
N THR A 352 3.15 -12.33 -6.94
CA THR A 352 2.33 -11.40 -7.71
C THR A 352 2.80 -9.99 -7.43
N THR A 353 3.30 -9.30 -8.45
CA THR A 353 3.78 -7.92 -8.34
C THR A 353 2.68 -6.90 -8.66
N LEU A 354 2.89 -5.66 -8.21
CA LEU A 354 2.09 -4.51 -8.59
C LEU A 354 2.01 -4.35 -10.12
N ALA A 355 3.09 -4.61 -10.85
CA ALA A 355 3.09 -4.54 -12.31
C ALA A 355 2.19 -5.60 -12.92
N GLU A 356 2.21 -6.84 -12.43
CA GLU A 356 1.33 -7.91 -12.91
C GLU A 356 -0.14 -7.61 -12.64
N VAL A 357 -0.46 -7.06 -11.46
CA VAL A 357 -1.83 -6.63 -11.12
C VAL A 357 -2.30 -5.54 -12.09
N LEU A 358 -1.51 -4.49 -12.30
CA LEU A 358 -1.88 -3.39 -13.19
C LEU A 358 -1.94 -3.81 -14.66
N LYS A 359 -1.01 -4.64 -15.11
CA LYS A 359 -1.03 -5.23 -16.46
C LYS A 359 -2.31 -6.05 -16.68
N GLY A 360 -2.75 -6.81 -15.69
CA GLY A 360 -4.04 -7.52 -15.71
C GLY A 360 -5.26 -6.62 -15.90
N GLU A 361 -5.16 -5.34 -15.51
CA GLU A 361 -6.18 -4.32 -15.68
C GLU A 361 -6.05 -3.49 -16.97
N GLY A 362 -5.08 -3.85 -17.83
CA GLY A 362 -4.88 -3.23 -19.15
C GLY A 362 -3.86 -2.08 -19.15
N PHE A 363 -3.03 -1.95 -18.12
CA PHE A 363 -1.98 -0.94 -18.11
C PHE A 363 -0.80 -1.35 -18.99
N GLY A 364 -0.24 -0.40 -19.76
CA GLY A 364 1.11 -0.54 -20.29
C GLY A 364 2.12 -0.41 -19.15
N THR A 365 3.07 -1.33 -19.03
CA THR A 365 3.95 -1.40 -17.87
C THR A 365 5.42 -1.24 -18.24
N ALA A 366 6.13 -0.34 -17.57
CA ALA A 366 7.54 -0.09 -17.82
C ALA A 366 8.37 0.10 -16.55
N HIS A 367 9.59 -0.45 -16.53
CA HIS A 367 10.55 -0.27 -15.44
C HIS A 367 11.82 0.43 -15.92
N PHE A 368 12.31 1.39 -15.13
CA PHE A 368 13.53 2.13 -15.44
C PHE A 368 14.48 2.15 -14.25
N GLY A 369 15.77 1.89 -14.50
CA GLY A 369 16.85 2.01 -13.52
C GLY A 369 17.21 0.71 -12.80
N LYS A 370 17.55 0.81 -11.52
CA LYS A 370 18.02 -0.31 -10.69
C LYS A 370 16.92 -1.35 -10.55
N TRP A 371 17.23 -2.63 -10.74
CA TRP A 371 16.31 -3.74 -10.46
C TRP A 371 16.61 -4.40 -9.10
N HIS A 372 17.79 -5.01 -8.97
CA HIS A 372 18.32 -5.62 -7.74
C HIS A 372 17.42 -6.68 -7.07
N LEU A 373 16.65 -7.41 -7.87
CA LEU A 373 15.79 -8.54 -7.46
C LEU A 373 16.19 -9.88 -8.10
N GLY A 374 17.40 -9.94 -8.65
CA GLY A 374 17.92 -11.07 -9.41
C GLY A 374 17.61 -10.93 -10.91
N MET A 375 18.57 -11.34 -11.75
CA MET A 375 18.48 -11.34 -13.21
C MET A 375 19.25 -12.54 -13.79
N PRO A 376 18.98 -12.99 -15.02
CA PRO A 376 19.65 -14.13 -15.63
C PRO A 376 21.05 -13.77 -16.14
N VAL A 377 21.93 -13.37 -15.22
CA VAL A 377 23.34 -13.06 -15.47
C VAL A 377 24.23 -14.09 -14.79
N HIS A 378 25.49 -14.19 -15.23
CA HIS A 378 26.48 -15.11 -14.66
C HIS A 378 26.03 -16.58 -14.63
N GLY A 379 25.32 -17.04 -15.67
CA GLY A 379 24.90 -18.44 -15.82
C GLY A 379 23.69 -18.85 -14.98
N ARG A 380 22.92 -17.89 -14.47
CA ARG A 380 21.70 -18.14 -13.68
C ARG A 380 20.44 -18.00 -14.51
N SER A 381 19.42 -18.76 -14.15
CA SER A 381 18.08 -18.73 -14.77
C SER A 381 17.07 -17.94 -13.94
N ASN A 382 17.50 -16.83 -13.33
CA ASN A 382 16.60 -15.99 -12.53
C ASN A 382 15.60 -15.26 -13.44
N PRO A 383 14.38 -14.94 -12.94
CA PRO A 383 13.42 -14.12 -13.67
C PRO A 383 13.98 -12.73 -14.04
N THR A 384 13.46 -12.18 -15.13
CA THR A 384 13.69 -10.80 -15.58
C THR A 384 12.53 -9.90 -15.13
N PRO A 385 12.65 -8.57 -15.23
CA PRO A 385 11.51 -7.67 -15.03
C PRO A 385 10.29 -8.05 -15.91
N SER A 386 10.51 -8.57 -17.12
CA SER A 386 9.43 -9.02 -18.01
C SER A 386 8.63 -10.19 -17.43
N ASP A 387 9.29 -11.08 -16.68
CA ASP A 387 8.63 -12.18 -15.98
C ASP A 387 7.83 -11.71 -14.76
N HIS A 388 8.00 -10.44 -14.34
CA HIS A 388 7.33 -9.80 -13.22
C HIS A 388 6.37 -8.70 -13.68
N GLY A 389 5.86 -8.82 -14.90
CA GLY A 389 4.75 -8.01 -15.39
C GLY A 389 5.14 -6.75 -16.13
N PHE A 390 6.43 -6.45 -16.36
CA PHE A 390 6.84 -5.27 -17.14
C PHE A 390 6.97 -5.55 -18.64
N ASP A 391 6.16 -4.87 -19.46
CA ASP A 391 6.21 -4.95 -20.94
C ASP A 391 7.53 -4.40 -21.49
N TYR A 392 8.05 -3.36 -20.83
CA TYR A 392 9.30 -2.71 -21.17
C TYR A 392 10.19 -2.54 -19.95
N TRP A 393 11.50 -2.70 -20.12
CA TRP A 393 12.44 -2.25 -19.11
C TRP A 393 13.78 -1.80 -19.68
N PHE A 394 14.29 -0.73 -19.10
CA PHE A 394 15.63 -0.20 -19.30
C PHE A 394 16.29 -0.07 -17.94
N GLY A 395 17.20 -0.99 -17.62
CA GLY A 395 17.64 -1.11 -16.24
C GLY A 395 18.96 -1.82 -16.03
N LEU A 396 19.30 -1.95 -14.76
CA LEU A 396 20.57 -2.43 -14.26
C LEU A 396 20.34 -3.54 -13.24
N VAL A 397 21.24 -4.52 -13.22
CA VAL A 397 21.21 -5.61 -12.25
C VAL A 397 21.28 -5.08 -10.81
N ASN A 398 22.24 -4.20 -10.52
CA ASN A 398 22.40 -3.59 -9.19
C ASN A 398 22.58 -2.08 -9.27
N GLY A 399 23.71 -1.58 -9.77
CA GLY A 399 23.96 -0.13 -9.84
C GLY A 399 24.66 0.29 -11.11
N ALA A 400 24.65 1.59 -11.39
CA ALA A 400 25.36 2.19 -12.52
C ALA A 400 26.89 2.03 -12.35
N ASN A 401 27.58 1.58 -13.40
CA ASN A 401 29.04 1.42 -13.40
C ASN A 401 29.69 2.09 -14.62
N PRO A 402 30.84 2.79 -14.46
CA PRO A 402 31.67 2.85 -13.25
C PRO A 402 31.17 3.79 -12.14
N SER A 403 30.26 4.70 -12.46
CA SER A 403 29.56 5.58 -11.50
C SER A 403 28.20 5.97 -12.05
N HIS A 404 27.50 6.92 -11.41
CA HIS A 404 26.31 7.53 -12.00
C HIS A 404 26.60 8.33 -13.28
N LYS A 405 27.85 8.67 -13.59
CA LYS A 405 28.25 9.35 -14.81
C LYS A 405 28.83 8.35 -15.82
N ASP A 406 28.39 8.47 -17.06
CA ASP A 406 28.78 7.66 -18.21
C ASP A 406 28.69 6.13 -17.95
N PRO A 407 27.52 5.60 -17.54
CA PRO A 407 27.36 4.19 -17.23
C PRO A 407 27.47 3.30 -18.46
N THR A 408 27.92 2.06 -18.26
CA THR A 408 28.27 1.11 -19.33
C THR A 408 27.45 -0.18 -19.34
N ASN A 409 26.63 -0.38 -18.33
CA ASN A 409 26.06 -1.67 -17.98
C ASN A 409 24.52 -1.73 -18.08
N PHE A 410 23.88 -0.73 -18.69
CA PHE A 410 22.43 -0.75 -18.92
C PHE A 410 22.02 -1.86 -19.89
N LEU A 411 20.85 -2.44 -19.60
CA LEU A 411 20.19 -3.46 -20.39
C LEU A 411 18.82 -2.90 -20.83
N ARG A 412 18.48 -3.08 -22.10
CA ARG A 412 17.16 -2.78 -22.66
C ARG A 412 16.50 -4.10 -23.04
N ASN A 413 15.45 -4.50 -22.31
CA ASN A 413 14.78 -5.79 -22.47
C ASN A 413 15.77 -6.98 -22.57
N GLY A 414 16.77 -6.99 -21.69
CA GLY A 414 17.77 -8.06 -21.59
C GLY A 414 18.98 -7.90 -22.52
N LYS A 415 18.96 -6.93 -23.43
CA LYS A 415 20.07 -6.69 -24.37
C LYS A 415 20.99 -5.58 -23.84
N PRO A 416 22.31 -5.79 -23.79
CA PRO A 416 23.26 -4.74 -23.44
C PRO A 416 23.14 -3.53 -24.38
N VAL A 417 23.07 -2.34 -23.79
CA VAL A 417 23.03 -1.07 -24.54
C VAL A 417 24.44 -0.58 -24.87
N GLY A 418 25.43 -0.93 -24.05
CA GLY A 418 26.81 -0.47 -24.17
C GLY A 418 27.07 0.85 -23.41
N PRO A 419 28.24 1.47 -23.61
CA PRO A 419 28.60 2.74 -22.99
C PRO A 419 27.62 3.86 -23.36
N MET A 420 27.10 4.56 -22.35
CA MET A 420 26.23 5.71 -22.51
C MET A 420 26.90 6.97 -21.96
N LYS A 421 26.56 8.14 -22.50
CA LYS A 421 27.06 9.44 -22.05
C LYS A 421 25.99 10.17 -21.23
N GLY A 422 26.39 10.78 -20.13
CA GLY A 422 25.49 11.54 -19.25
C GLY A 422 25.32 10.90 -17.87
N TYR A 423 24.30 11.34 -17.15
CA TYR A 423 24.03 10.94 -15.77
C TYR A 423 22.88 9.93 -15.71
N SER A 424 23.03 8.88 -14.89
CA SER A 424 22.10 7.76 -14.81
C SER A 424 20.66 8.22 -14.60
N CYS A 425 20.38 9.09 -13.63
CA CYS A 425 19.03 9.64 -13.39
C CYS A 425 18.43 10.37 -14.59
N GLN A 426 19.25 11.08 -15.38
CA GLN A 426 18.79 11.73 -16.61
C GLN A 426 18.48 10.70 -17.69
N LEU A 427 19.36 9.71 -17.88
CA LEU A 427 19.20 8.64 -18.87
C LEU A 427 17.95 7.78 -18.61
N VAL A 428 17.66 7.44 -17.35
CA VAL A 428 16.42 6.68 -17.05
C VAL A 428 15.16 7.50 -17.26
N VAL A 429 15.20 8.82 -17.05
CA VAL A 429 14.06 9.70 -17.34
C VAL A 429 13.91 9.96 -18.83
N ASP A 430 15.01 10.12 -19.58
CA ASP A 430 15.00 10.20 -21.04
C ASP A 430 14.28 8.99 -21.63
N GLU A 431 14.66 7.79 -21.18
CA GLU A 431 14.06 6.55 -21.63
C GLU A 431 12.57 6.43 -21.24
N ALA A 432 12.20 6.91 -20.05
CA ALA A 432 10.81 6.93 -19.61
C ALA A 432 9.95 7.87 -20.45
N ILE A 433 10.44 9.07 -20.76
CA ILE A 433 9.75 10.04 -21.64
C ILE A 433 9.61 9.47 -23.05
N ASP A 434 10.68 8.90 -23.61
CA ASP A 434 10.67 8.24 -24.92
C ASP A 434 9.67 7.08 -24.97
N TRP A 435 9.52 6.34 -23.86
CA TRP A 435 8.55 5.26 -23.78
C TRP A 435 7.12 5.80 -23.71
N ILE A 436 6.86 6.85 -22.94
CA ILE A 436 5.54 7.53 -22.90
C ILE A 436 5.15 8.01 -24.30
N ASP A 437 6.09 8.63 -25.04
CA ASP A 437 5.83 9.14 -26.39
C ASP A 437 5.48 8.03 -27.39
N LYS A 438 6.07 6.84 -27.24
CA LYS A 438 5.77 5.68 -28.07
C LYS A 438 4.49 4.95 -27.65
N HIS A 439 4.24 4.87 -26.34
CA HIS A 439 3.05 4.23 -25.79
C HIS A 439 1.78 5.04 -26.09
N GLY A 440 1.91 6.38 -26.07
CA GLY A 440 0.78 7.30 -26.12
C GLY A 440 0.03 7.35 -24.79
N THR A 441 -1.12 8.01 -24.81
CA THR A 441 -1.94 8.19 -23.60
C THR A 441 -3.33 7.56 -23.75
N ASP A 442 -3.65 6.84 -24.82
CA ASP A 442 -4.99 6.24 -24.99
C ASP A 442 -5.28 5.15 -23.95
N ALA A 443 -4.26 4.39 -23.56
CA ALA A 443 -4.31 3.41 -22.48
C ALA A 443 -3.61 3.96 -21.22
N PRO A 444 -4.02 3.55 -20.00
CA PRO A 444 -3.29 3.92 -18.80
C PRO A 444 -1.93 3.21 -18.75
N PHE A 445 -0.95 3.83 -18.11
CA PHE A 445 0.37 3.23 -17.93
C PHE A 445 0.82 3.17 -16.48
N PHE A 446 1.68 2.19 -16.18
CA PHE A 446 2.43 2.07 -14.95
C PHE A 446 3.92 2.20 -15.24
N ILE A 447 4.54 3.24 -14.68
CA ILE A 447 5.99 3.47 -14.76
C ILE A 447 6.61 3.30 -13.38
N ASN A 448 7.59 2.41 -13.28
CA ASN A 448 8.36 2.16 -12.07
C ASN A 448 9.81 2.61 -12.25
N ILE A 449 10.16 3.80 -11.77
CA ILE A 449 11.52 4.35 -11.85
C ILE A 449 12.23 4.18 -10.53
N TRP A 450 13.28 3.36 -10.55
CA TRP A 450 14.16 3.11 -9.42
C TRP A 450 15.52 3.71 -9.73
N PHE A 451 15.75 4.93 -9.27
CA PHE A 451 17.00 5.65 -9.44
C PHE A 451 18.16 4.91 -8.74
N ASN A 452 19.37 5.08 -9.28
CA ASN A 452 20.59 4.56 -8.63
C ASN A 452 21.11 5.57 -7.59
N GLU A 453 20.68 6.81 -7.71
CA GLU A 453 21.10 7.96 -6.93
C GLU A 453 20.38 8.01 -5.57
N PRO A 454 21.02 8.50 -4.48
CA PRO A 454 22.44 8.90 -4.37
C PRO A 454 23.41 7.79 -3.91
N HIS A 455 23.15 6.50 -4.19
CA HIS A 455 24.03 5.41 -3.77
C HIS A 455 25.44 5.53 -4.39
N ALA A 456 26.50 5.40 -3.59
CA ALA A 456 27.88 5.48 -4.10
C ALA A 456 28.17 4.46 -5.25
N VAL A 457 28.95 4.78 -6.29
CA VAL A 457 29.82 5.95 -6.49
C VAL A 457 29.05 7.14 -7.08
N ILE A 458 28.90 8.19 -6.27
CA ILE A 458 28.13 9.40 -6.58
C ILE A 458 28.78 10.23 -7.71
N ALA A 459 27.94 10.87 -8.52
CA ALA A 459 28.36 11.83 -9.53
C ALA A 459 27.21 12.76 -9.91
N ALA A 460 27.52 14.04 -10.10
CA ALA A 460 26.59 15.08 -10.56
C ALA A 460 27.31 16.07 -11.50
N PRO A 461 26.58 16.89 -12.27
CA PRO A 461 27.16 18.00 -13.04
C PRO A 461 27.90 19.00 -12.16
N ASP A 462 29.07 19.46 -12.61
CA ASP A 462 29.93 20.40 -11.85
C ASP A 462 29.19 21.71 -11.50
N GLU A 463 28.33 22.17 -12.40
CA GLU A 463 27.47 23.34 -12.20
C GLU A 463 26.52 23.17 -11.01
N ILE A 464 25.95 21.97 -10.82
CA ILE A 464 25.07 21.67 -9.69
C ILE A 464 25.89 21.48 -8.41
N VAL A 465 27.02 20.77 -8.48
CA VAL A 465 27.90 20.54 -7.31
C VAL A 465 28.41 21.87 -6.74
N SER A 466 28.74 22.82 -7.61
CA SER A 466 29.24 24.14 -7.23
C SER A 466 28.23 24.98 -6.44
N GLU A 467 26.92 24.69 -6.54
CA GLU A 467 25.88 25.33 -5.71
C GLU A 467 25.98 24.90 -4.24
N TYR A 468 26.58 23.74 -3.96
CA TYR A 468 26.66 23.14 -2.62
C TYR A 468 28.07 23.18 -2.00
N GLY A 469 29.13 23.37 -2.80
CA GLY A 469 30.51 23.40 -2.31
C GLY A 469 31.54 23.18 -3.42
N SER A 470 32.77 22.82 -3.04
CA SER A 470 33.85 22.57 -4.01
C SER A 470 33.63 21.26 -4.78
N LEU A 471 34.10 21.18 -6.03
CA LEU A 471 33.90 20.01 -6.91
C LEU A 471 34.50 18.69 -6.39
N ASN A 472 35.43 18.75 -5.45
CA ASN A 472 36.05 17.60 -4.81
C ASN A 472 35.45 17.24 -3.44
N ASP A 473 34.52 18.06 -2.92
CA ASP A 473 33.82 17.79 -1.66
C ASP A 473 32.75 16.69 -1.86
N GLN A 474 32.93 15.56 -1.19
CA GLN A 474 31.99 14.44 -1.24
C GLN A 474 30.60 14.77 -0.65
N ALA A 475 30.49 15.78 0.23
CA ALA A 475 29.18 16.25 0.70
C ALA A 475 28.48 17.08 -0.40
N ALA A 476 29.20 17.98 -1.07
CA ALA A 476 28.69 18.75 -2.20
C ALA A 476 28.28 17.84 -3.38
N ILE A 477 29.09 16.85 -3.75
CA ILE A 477 28.75 15.88 -4.81
C ILE A 477 27.50 15.08 -4.43
N TYR A 478 27.35 14.70 -3.16
CA TYR A 478 26.17 13.98 -2.69
C TYR A 478 24.91 14.84 -2.79
N ASN A 479 24.97 16.10 -2.36
CA ASN A 479 23.86 17.06 -2.52
C ASN A 479 23.51 17.25 -4.00
N GLY A 480 24.52 17.50 -4.85
CA GLY A 480 24.31 17.68 -6.28
C GLY A 480 23.75 16.44 -6.98
N THR A 481 24.02 15.24 -6.46
CA THR A 481 23.45 13.98 -6.99
C THR A 481 21.94 13.91 -6.72
N ILE A 482 21.50 14.34 -5.54
CA ILE A 482 20.08 14.40 -5.17
C ILE A 482 19.38 15.51 -5.97
N ASP A 483 19.97 16.70 -6.05
CA ASP A 483 19.46 17.82 -6.84
C ASP A 483 19.29 17.44 -8.32
N ASN A 484 20.31 16.83 -8.94
CA ASN A 484 20.21 16.36 -10.32
C ASN A 484 19.10 15.31 -10.51
N THR A 485 18.82 14.50 -9.48
CA THR A 485 17.71 13.54 -9.49
C THR A 485 16.35 14.27 -9.42
N ASP A 486 16.20 15.30 -8.58
CA ASP A 486 15.01 16.16 -8.54
C ASP A 486 14.78 16.84 -9.90
N ARG A 487 15.83 17.37 -10.55
CA ARG A 487 15.75 17.94 -11.90
C ARG A 487 15.31 16.91 -12.95
N ALA A 488 15.82 15.68 -12.87
CA ALA A 488 15.37 14.58 -13.74
C ALA A 488 13.87 14.30 -13.53
N ILE A 489 13.42 14.18 -12.27
CA ILE A 489 12.00 14.02 -11.95
C ILE A 489 11.19 15.20 -12.50
N GLY A 490 11.70 16.43 -12.41
CA GLY A 490 11.07 17.63 -12.98
C GLY A 490 10.76 17.51 -14.47
N ARG A 491 11.67 16.91 -15.25
CA ARG A 491 11.43 16.66 -16.68
C ARG A 491 10.28 15.69 -16.91
N LEU A 492 10.20 14.61 -16.12
CA LEU A 492 9.08 13.67 -16.20
C LEU A 492 7.75 14.35 -15.80
N ILE A 493 7.74 15.11 -14.71
CA ILE A 493 6.55 15.84 -14.27
C ILE A 493 6.10 16.86 -15.33
N ASN A 494 7.04 17.61 -15.92
CA ASN A 494 6.73 18.54 -17.00
C ASN A 494 6.17 17.84 -18.23
N LYS A 495 6.71 16.67 -18.60
CA LYS A 495 6.15 15.86 -19.68
C LYS A 495 4.68 15.47 -19.41
N LEU A 496 4.35 15.07 -18.19
CA LEU A 496 2.97 14.77 -17.81
C LEU A 496 2.06 16.00 -17.85
N LYS A 497 2.58 17.19 -17.51
CA LYS A 497 1.85 18.47 -17.64
C LYS A 497 1.58 18.80 -19.11
N GLU A 498 2.59 18.67 -19.97
CA GLU A 498 2.48 18.90 -21.42
C GLU A 498 1.42 17.99 -22.06
N LEU A 499 1.34 16.73 -21.61
CA LEU A 499 0.35 15.77 -22.09
C LEU A 499 -1.04 15.94 -21.44
N GLY A 500 -1.20 16.81 -20.44
CA GLY A 500 -2.44 16.94 -19.67
C GLY A 500 -2.76 15.74 -18.76
N GLU A 501 -1.75 14.92 -18.45
CA GLU A 501 -1.90 13.66 -17.71
C GLU A 501 -1.62 13.77 -16.21
N LEU A 502 -0.91 14.82 -15.76
CA LEU A 502 -0.46 14.95 -14.38
C LEU A 502 -1.60 14.84 -13.36
N ASP A 503 -2.70 15.57 -13.58
CA ASP A 503 -3.84 15.61 -12.66
C ASP A 503 -4.54 14.23 -12.53
N ASN A 504 -4.41 13.38 -13.55
CA ASN A 504 -4.91 12.00 -13.57
C ASN A 504 -3.80 10.96 -13.40
N THR A 505 -2.72 11.29 -12.71
CA THR A 505 -1.64 10.34 -12.43
C THR A 505 -1.45 10.19 -10.92
N ILE A 506 -1.44 8.93 -10.46
CA ILE A 506 -1.03 8.58 -9.10
C ILE A 506 0.50 8.56 -9.08
N ILE A 507 1.12 9.43 -8.29
CA ILE A 507 2.56 9.50 -8.11
C ILE A 507 2.91 9.14 -6.67
N HIS A 508 3.82 8.18 -6.50
CA HIS A 508 4.42 7.85 -5.21
C HIS A 508 5.92 8.09 -5.26
N TYR A 509 6.47 8.81 -4.27
CA TYR A 509 7.90 9.03 -4.11
C TYR A 509 8.40 8.54 -2.74
N SER A 510 9.48 7.77 -2.72
CA SER A 510 10.13 7.29 -1.49
C SER A 510 11.59 6.86 -1.72
N SER A 511 12.25 6.36 -0.67
CA SER A 511 13.59 5.76 -0.71
C SER A 511 13.54 4.27 -0.39
N ASP A 512 14.43 3.47 -0.96
CA ASP A 512 14.48 2.04 -0.70
C ASP A 512 14.99 1.69 0.70
N ASN A 513 15.75 2.56 1.34
CA ASN A 513 16.15 2.51 2.75
C ASN A 513 16.67 3.88 3.21
N GLY A 514 16.99 4.01 4.49
CA GLY A 514 17.67 5.21 5.01
C GLY A 514 19.09 5.35 4.47
N SER A 515 19.68 6.55 4.61
CA SER A 515 21.02 6.83 4.06
C SER A 515 22.12 6.02 4.75
N TYR A 516 23.21 5.76 4.04
CA TYR A 516 24.47 5.30 4.64
C TYR A 516 25.21 6.40 5.43
N ARG A 517 24.72 7.64 5.36
CA ARG A 517 25.24 8.84 6.04
C ARG A 517 24.34 9.21 7.22
N GLN A 518 24.85 9.05 8.45
CA GLN A 518 24.05 9.26 9.67
C GLN A 518 23.55 10.70 9.81
N GLU A 519 24.34 11.67 9.37
CA GLU A 519 23.98 13.09 9.40
C GLU A 519 22.78 13.43 8.50
N ARG A 520 22.41 12.54 7.58
CA ARG A 520 21.25 12.69 6.68
C ARG A 520 19.96 12.09 7.23
N SER A 521 20.03 11.43 8.37
CA SER A 521 18.86 10.87 9.06
C SER A 521 18.26 11.87 10.08
N GLY A 522 18.89 13.02 10.30
CA GLY A 522 18.47 14.00 11.32
C GLY A 522 18.56 13.42 12.73
N GLU A 523 17.49 13.57 13.51
CA GLU A 523 17.40 13.06 14.89
C GLU A 523 17.21 11.52 14.96
N LEU A 524 16.99 10.86 13.82
CA LEU A 524 16.73 9.42 13.78
C LEU A 524 18.02 8.63 14.02
N ARG A 525 17.98 7.66 14.92
CA ARG A 525 19.11 6.78 15.22
C ARG A 525 19.30 5.75 14.11
N GLY A 526 20.55 5.48 13.78
CA GLY A 526 20.91 4.46 12.79
C GLY A 526 20.93 4.98 11.35
N LYS A 527 21.47 4.12 10.50
CA LYS A 527 21.69 4.35 9.07
C LYS A 527 21.35 3.07 8.31
N LYS A 528 21.49 3.07 6.98
CA LYS A 528 21.35 1.87 6.12
C LYS A 528 21.84 0.60 6.80
N GLY A 529 20.99 -0.43 6.80
CA GLY A 529 21.21 -1.72 7.44
C GLY A 529 20.67 -1.85 8.86
N SER A 530 20.37 -0.74 9.53
CA SER A 530 19.91 -0.70 10.92
C SER A 530 18.39 -0.88 11.07
N HIS A 531 17.97 -1.55 12.14
CA HIS A 531 16.57 -1.62 12.58
C HIS A 531 16.12 -0.43 13.44
N TYR A 532 16.99 0.53 13.69
CA TYR A 532 16.59 1.83 14.24
C TYR A 532 15.98 2.70 13.12
N GLU A 533 15.20 3.72 13.49
CA GLU A 533 14.38 4.53 12.60
C GLU A 533 15.17 5.08 11.40
N GLY A 534 16.41 5.53 11.60
CA GLY A 534 17.24 6.11 10.53
C GLY A 534 17.70 5.09 9.48
N GLY A 535 17.48 3.78 9.70
CA GLY A 535 17.75 2.74 8.71
C GLY A 535 16.58 2.43 7.79
N HIS A 536 15.32 2.64 8.23
CA HIS A 536 14.14 2.26 7.46
C HIS A 536 13.06 3.35 7.32
N ARG A 537 13.01 4.38 8.17
CA ARG A 537 12.14 5.55 7.99
C ARG A 537 12.69 6.44 6.89
N VAL A 538 11.86 6.74 5.90
CA VAL A 538 12.23 7.36 4.63
C VAL A 538 11.16 8.38 4.21
N PRO A 539 11.45 9.30 3.27
CA PRO A 539 10.40 10.14 2.69
C PRO A 539 9.27 9.29 2.09
N GLY A 540 8.03 9.78 2.17
CA GLY A 540 6.85 9.12 1.61
C GLY A 540 5.86 10.18 1.15
N ILE A 541 5.75 10.35 -0.16
CA ILE A 541 4.89 11.36 -0.78
C ILE A 541 3.91 10.64 -1.71
N PHE A 542 2.63 10.94 -1.58
CA PHE A 542 1.58 10.51 -2.50
C PHE A 542 0.92 11.72 -3.15
N TYR A 543 0.74 11.68 -4.46
CA TYR A 543 0.06 12.72 -5.22
C TYR A 543 -0.94 12.09 -6.17
N TRP A 544 -2.16 12.64 -6.21
CA TRP A 544 -3.14 12.41 -7.27
C TRP A 544 -4.25 13.44 -7.17
N LYS A 545 -4.13 14.53 -7.93
CA LYS A 545 -4.99 15.71 -7.79
C LYS A 545 -6.50 15.42 -7.87
N ARG A 546 -6.89 14.43 -8.69
CA ARG A 546 -8.31 14.07 -8.88
C ARG A 546 -8.97 13.32 -7.72
N LYS A 547 -8.24 12.68 -6.80
CA LYS A 547 -8.85 11.83 -5.76
C LYS A 547 -8.19 11.89 -4.38
N ILE A 548 -6.88 12.14 -4.33
CA ILE A 548 -6.17 12.30 -3.06
C ILE A 548 -6.43 13.72 -2.54
N ILE A 549 -6.76 13.84 -1.25
CA ILE A 549 -6.91 15.14 -0.60
C ILE A 549 -5.51 15.69 -0.34
N GLY A 550 -5.03 16.54 -1.24
CA GLY A 550 -3.73 17.21 -1.16
C GLY A 550 -3.59 18.20 0.00
N GLY A 551 -2.42 18.84 0.12
CA GLY A 551 -2.21 19.91 1.09
C GLY A 551 -2.03 19.45 2.54
N ARG A 552 -1.72 18.17 2.76
CA ARG A 552 -1.76 17.57 4.11
C ARG A 552 -0.50 16.80 4.48
N VAL A 553 -0.29 16.71 5.79
CA VAL A 553 0.75 15.91 6.42
C VAL A 553 0.10 14.74 7.14
N GLU A 554 0.50 13.52 6.79
CA GLU A 554 0.04 12.29 7.45
C GLU A 554 1.08 11.82 8.48
N LYS A 555 0.58 11.42 9.66
CA LYS A 555 1.38 10.99 10.81
C LYS A 555 1.18 9.52 11.15
N GLU A 556 0.15 8.88 10.60
CA GLU A 556 -0.08 7.45 10.75
C GLU A 556 1.09 6.66 10.16
N PRO A 557 1.66 5.69 10.91
CA PRO A 557 2.75 4.86 10.40
C PRO A 557 2.34 4.08 9.15
N ALA A 558 3.12 4.21 8.10
CA ALA A 558 2.91 3.57 6.79
C ALA A 558 4.23 3.11 6.18
N GLY A 559 4.19 2.32 5.11
CA GLY A 559 5.43 1.99 4.41
C GLY A 559 5.25 1.31 3.05
N ALA A 560 6.36 0.97 2.42
CA ALA A 560 6.41 0.33 1.11
C ALA A 560 5.59 -0.97 1.04
N VAL A 561 5.44 -1.68 2.16
CA VAL A 561 4.59 -2.88 2.26
C VAL A 561 3.13 -2.58 1.95
N ASP A 562 2.67 -1.36 2.24
CA ASP A 562 1.29 -0.91 2.04
C ASP A 562 1.02 -0.48 0.58
N LEU A 563 2.04 -0.38 -0.27
CA LEU A 563 1.90 0.23 -1.60
C LEU A 563 0.97 -0.55 -2.54
N LEU A 564 1.20 -1.86 -2.72
CA LEU A 564 0.35 -2.70 -3.57
C LEU A 564 -1.13 -2.64 -3.15
N PRO A 565 -1.52 -2.93 -1.89
CA PRO A 565 -2.91 -2.85 -1.48
C PRO A 565 -3.50 -1.44 -1.61
N THR A 566 -2.69 -0.40 -1.42
CA THR A 566 -3.11 1.01 -1.55
C THR A 566 -3.39 1.39 -3.01
N ILE A 567 -2.52 1.04 -3.95
CA ILE A 567 -2.75 1.31 -5.38
C ILE A 567 -4.01 0.56 -5.85
N CYS A 568 -4.22 -0.69 -5.40
CA CYS A 568 -5.46 -1.41 -5.69
C CYS A 568 -6.69 -0.67 -5.14
N GLY A 569 -6.63 -0.18 -3.90
CA GLY A 569 -7.72 0.57 -3.26
C GLY A 569 -8.02 1.91 -3.96
N LEU A 570 -6.99 2.67 -4.33
CA LEU A 570 -7.12 3.95 -5.04
C LEU A 570 -7.79 3.77 -6.41
N LEU A 571 -7.41 2.72 -7.14
CA LEU A 571 -7.96 2.35 -8.44
C LEU A 571 -9.32 1.64 -8.35
N GLY A 572 -9.71 1.15 -7.18
CA GLY A 572 -10.95 0.38 -7.00
C GLY A 572 -10.91 -1.01 -7.65
N ILE A 573 -9.71 -1.61 -7.77
CA ILE A 573 -9.50 -2.94 -8.34
C ILE A 573 -9.33 -3.98 -7.24
N GLU A 574 -9.56 -5.26 -7.57
CA GLU A 574 -9.40 -6.34 -6.59
C GLU A 574 -7.94 -6.53 -6.20
N LYS A 575 -7.68 -6.65 -4.89
CA LYS A 575 -6.38 -7.08 -4.37
C LYS A 575 -6.12 -8.55 -4.75
N PRO A 576 -4.86 -8.97 -4.96
CA PRO A 576 -4.55 -10.35 -5.32
C PRO A 576 -5.01 -11.34 -4.23
N LYS A 577 -5.81 -12.34 -4.62
CA LYS A 577 -6.53 -13.25 -3.69
C LYS A 577 -5.69 -14.42 -3.17
N ASN A 578 -4.64 -14.82 -3.90
CA ASN A 578 -3.86 -16.03 -3.62
C ASN A 578 -2.54 -15.75 -2.90
N VAL A 579 -2.34 -14.51 -2.43
CA VAL A 579 -1.17 -14.12 -1.67
C VAL A 579 -1.61 -13.45 -0.37
N PHE A 580 -0.89 -13.73 0.71
CA PHE A 580 -1.07 -13.03 1.97
C PHE A 580 -0.42 -11.64 1.86
N LEU A 581 -1.19 -10.56 1.77
CA LEU A 581 -0.63 -9.20 1.77
C LEU A 581 -0.27 -8.81 3.19
N ASP A 582 0.98 -8.42 3.41
CA ASP A 582 1.43 -7.94 4.72
C ASP A 582 1.07 -6.45 4.95
N GLY A 583 0.79 -5.71 3.87
CA GLY A 583 0.44 -4.30 3.90
C GLY A 583 -1.06 -4.01 4.03
N SER A 584 -1.39 -2.84 4.57
CA SER A 584 -2.74 -2.33 4.68
C SER A 584 -3.06 -1.35 3.54
N ASP A 585 -4.34 -1.20 3.22
CA ASP A 585 -4.80 -0.24 2.23
C ASP A 585 -4.89 1.17 2.84
N LEU A 586 -4.02 2.08 2.41
CA LEU A 586 -3.96 3.46 2.90
C LEU A 586 -4.99 4.39 2.22
N THR A 587 -5.83 3.88 1.30
CA THR A 587 -6.84 4.68 0.59
C THR A 587 -7.68 5.55 1.54
N PRO A 588 -8.15 5.07 2.71
CA PRO A 588 -8.89 5.92 3.64
C PRO A 588 -8.10 7.13 4.15
N LEU A 589 -6.80 6.97 4.41
CA LEU A 589 -5.92 8.07 4.83
C LEU A 589 -5.70 9.08 3.71
N LEU A 590 -5.45 8.59 2.49
CA LEU A 590 -5.11 9.42 1.33
C LEU A 590 -6.32 10.20 0.80
N THR A 591 -7.52 9.60 0.85
CA THR A 591 -8.75 10.20 0.31
C THR A 591 -9.62 10.85 1.38
N GLY A 592 -9.29 10.68 2.67
CA GLY A 592 -10.13 11.12 3.78
C GLY A 592 -11.51 10.44 3.83
N THR A 593 -11.67 9.27 3.18
CA THR A 593 -12.92 8.53 3.12
C THR A 593 -12.88 7.26 3.96
N GLY A 594 -13.83 7.08 4.88
CA GLY A 594 -13.90 5.90 5.75
C GLY A 594 -12.91 5.94 6.92
N ASN A 595 -12.73 4.80 7.58
CA ASN A 595 -11.82 4.63 8.71
C ASN A 595 -10.64 3.76 8.29
N PHE A 596 -9.42 4.22 8.57
CA PHE A 596 -8.24 3.40 8.42
C PHE A 596 -8.06 2.51 9.66
N GLU A 597 -7.91 1.21 9.41
CA GLU A 597 -7.48 0.25 10.44
C GLU A 597 -6.35 -0.59 9.85
N ARG A 598 -5.20 -0.53 10.50
CA ARG A 598 -4.05 -1.36 10.13
C ARG A 598 -4.32 -2.80 10.59
N HIS A 599 -4.43 -3.72 9.63
CA HIS A 599 -4.83 -5.10 9.90
C HIS A 599 -3.73 -5.91 10.63
N GLN A 600 -2.46 -5.54 10.47
CA GLN A 600 -1.34 -6.07 11.25
C GLN A 600 -0.24 -5.01 11.48
N PRO A 601 0.54 -5.11 12.58
CA PRO A 601 1.68 -4.22 12.83
C PRO A 601 2.71 -4.20 11.70
N LEU A 602 3.40 -3.07 11.51
CA LEU A 602 4.54 -3.02 10.61
C LEU A 602 5.69 -3.86 11.20
N PHE A 603 6.35 -4.64 10.35
CA PHE A 603 7.34 -5.63 10.74
C PHE A 603 8.49 -5.68 9.72
N TRP A 604 9.72 -5.57 10.21
CA TRP A 604 10.94 -5.58 9.40
C TRP A 604 11.88 -6.69 9.83
N MET A 605 12.60 -7.25 8.86
CA MET A 605 13.69 -8.19 9.10
C MET A 605 14.94 -7.77 8.32
N ASN A 606 16.11 -8.01 8.90
CA ASN A 606 17.38 -7.97 8.18
C ASN A 606 18.34 -8.92 8.88
N GLY A 607 18.80 -9.95 8.16
CA GLY A 607 19.42 -11.12 8.79
C GLY A 607 18.46 -11.74 9.81
N SER A 608 18.98 -12.07 10.99
CA SER A 608 18.19 -12.64 12.07
C SER A 608 17.60 -11.60 13.04
N THR A 609 17.70 -10.30 12.76
CA THR A 609 17.13 -9.27 13.64
C THR A 609 15.78 -8.80 13.11
N MET A 610 14.85 -8.52 14.02
CA MET A 610 13.48 -8.09 13.75
C MET A 610 13.19 -6.75 14.39
N ALA A 611 12.33 -5.95 13.76
CA ALA A 611 11.68 -4.79 14.37
C ALA A 611 10.17 -4.84 14.16
N LEU A 612 9.40 -4.38 15.14
CA LEU A 612 7.93 -4.35 15.11
C LEU A 612 7.43 -2.98 15.60
N ARG A 613 6.54 -2.34 14.84
CA ARG A 613 5.91 -1.05 15.19
C ARG A 613 4.42 -1.24 15.47
N MET A 614 3.99 -0.88 16.68
CA MET A 614 2.59 -0.85 17.12
C MET A 614 2.26 0.51 17.71
N GLY A 615 1.45 1.30 17.01
CA GLY A 615 1.20 2.70 17.38
C GLY A 615 2.52 3.46 17.51
N SER A 616 2.70 4.21 18.61
CA SER A 616 3.94 4.95 18.87
C SER A 616 5.11 4.10 19.38
N HIS A 617 4.93 2.79 19.61
CA HIS A 617 5.96 1.95 20.20
C HIS A 617 6.68 1.10 19.14
N THR A 618 8.00 1.04 19.23
CA THR A 618 8.84 0.15 18.41
C THR A 618 9.60 -0.84 19.29
N LEU A 619 9.56 -2.11 18.91
CA LEU A 619 10.25 -3.20 19.57
C LEU A 619 11.35 -3.70 18.65
N LEU A 620 12.59 -3.73 19.14
CA LEU A 620 13.73 -4.33 18.44
C LEU A 620 14.07 -5.66 19.10
N ALA A 621 14.23 -6.70 18.28
CA ALA A 621 14.47 -8.04 18.75
C ALA A 621 15.50 -8.78 17.89
N PRO A 622 16.70 -9.10 18.41
CA PRO A 622 17.49 -10.17 17.84
C PRO A 622 16.71 -11.49 17.87
N SER A 623 16.90 -12.32 16.84
CA SER A 623 16.39 -13.69 16.86
C SER A 623 17.19 -14.57 17.81
N THR A 624 16.52 -15.57 18.37
CA THR A 624 17.16 -16.69 19.08
C THR A 624 18.02 -17.55 18.14
N ALA A 625 17.83 -17.47 16.82
CA ALA A 625 18.71 -18.09 15.83
C ALA A 625 20.07 -17.39 15.81
N ARG A 626 21.09 -18.02 16.39
CA ARG A 626 22.48 -17.53 16.36
C ARG A 626 23.13 -17.90 15.04
N LEU A 627 23.09 -17.00 14.07
CA LEU A 627 23.78 -17.17 12.79
C LEU A 627 25.30 -17.16 13.02
N PRO A 628 26.03 -18.22 12.64
CA PRO A 628 27.47 -18.29 12.88
C PRO A 628 28.20 -17.26 12.00
N PHE A 629 29.11 -16.49 12.61
CA PHE A 629 30.00 -15.57 11.91
C PHE A 629 31.45 -15.90 12.28
N ASP A 630 32.32 -16.09 11.29
CA ASP A 630 33.73 -16.44 11.50
C ASP A 630 34.59 -15.19 11.76
N THR A 631 34.47 -14.66 12.98
CA THR A 631 35.24 -13.48 13.43
C THR A 631 36.75 -13.72 13.33
N ALA A 632 37.21 -14.95 13.61
CA ALA A 632 38.62 -15.29 13.55
C ALA A 632 39.15 -15.17 12.11
N LYS A 633 38.42 -15.69 11.13
CA LYS A 633 38.78 -15.55 9.71
C LYS A 633 38.72 -14.09 9.26
N ALA A 634 37.69 -13.35 9.66
CA ALA A 634 37.59 -11.92 9.31
C ALA A 634 38.81 -11.13 9.81
N ASN A 635 39.22 -11.35 11.06
CA ASN A 635 40.40 -10.70 11.64
C ASN A 635 41.70 -11.16 10.96
N ARG A 636 41.84 -12.45 10.63
CA ARG A 636 42.99 -12.96 9.86
C ARG A 636 43.10 -12.28 8.49
N LEU A 637 42.00 -12.14 7.76
CA LEU A 637 41.99 -11.50 6.44
C LEU A 637 42.34 -10.01 6.51
N LEU A 638 41.85 -9.29 7.53
CA LEU A 638 42.27 -7.91 7.78
C LEU A 638 43.78 -7.82 8.03
N GLN A 639 44.33 -8.70 8.86
CA GLN A 639 45.75 -8.72 9.16
C GLN A 639 46.59 -9.07 7.92
N GLN A 640 46.17 -10.08 7.14
CA GLN A 640 46.83 -10.44 5.89
C GLN A 640 46.79 -9.29 4.87
N THR A 641 45.67 -8.56 4.81
CA THR A 641 45.56 -7.38 3.92
C THR A 641 46.51 -6.28 4.38
N LYS A 642 46.57 -6.01 5.69
CA LYS A 642 47.54 -5.06 6.26
C LYS A 642 48.98 -5.43 5.89
N THR A 643 49.34 -6.71 5.99
CA THR A 643 50.64 -7.22 5.57
C THR A 643 50.88 -7.07 4.06
N ALA A 644 49.87 -7.37 3.22
CA ALA A 644 49.98 -7.24 1.76
C ALA A 644 50.16 -5.80 1.29
N LEU A 645 49.60 -4.83 2.02
CA LEU A 645 49.76 -3.39 1.74
C LEU A 645 51.10 -2.85 2.22
N GLY A 646 51.67 -3.42 3.29
CA GLY A 646 52.97 -3.03 3.84
C GLY A 646 53.08 -1.53 4.09
N ASP A 647 54.21 -0.94 3.69
CA ASP A 647 54.50 0.49 3.87
C ASP A 647 53.57 1.40 3.03
N ASN A 648 52.90 0.86 2.01
CA ASN A 648 51.97 1.63 1.18
C ASN A 648 50.57 1.78 1.80
N ILE A 649 50.33 1.22 2.99
CA ILE A 649 48.98 1.18 3.57
C ILE A 649 48.36 2.56 3.71
N GLU A 650 49.06 3.57 4.20
CA GLU A 650 48.48 4.91 4.39
C GLU A 650 48.04 5.54 3.06
N LYS A 651 48.87 5.39 2.01
CA LYS A 651 48.57 5.84 0.65
C LYS A 651 47.35 5.11 0.06
N GLU A 652 47.28 3.80 0.25
CA GLU A 652 46.22 2.94 -0.27
C GLU A 652 44.88 3.11 0.46
N LEU A 653 44.94 3.48 1.75
CA LEU A 653 43.79 3.80 2.58
C LEU A 653 43.15 5.14 2.20
N GLY A 654 43.95 6.13 1.80
CA GLY A 654 43.45 7.41 1.33
C GLY A 654 42.58 8.13 2.37
N GLY A 655 42.97 8.05 3.64
CA GLY A 655 42.23 8.64 4.78
C GLY A 655 41.10 7.79 5.37
N LEU A 656 40.81 6.60 4.82
CA LEU A 656 39.86 5.65 5.41
C LEU A 656 40.55 4.66 6.34
N ASP A 657 39.84 4.10 7.33
CA ASP A 657 40.35 2.94 8.04
C ASP A 657 40.33 1.68 7.13
N LEU A 658 41.19 0.70 7.45
CA LEU A 658 41.33 -0.50 6.63
C LEU A 658 40.03 -1.25 6.45
N ARG A 659 39.21 -1.38 7.49
CA ARG A 659 37.94 -2.10 7.40
C ARG A 659 36.97 -1.37 6.47
N SER A 660 36.86 -0.05 6.59
CA SER A 660 36.06 0.77 5.68
C SER A 660 36.56 0.67 4.23
N ARG A 661 37.88 0.71 4.01
CA ARG A 661 38.48 0.55 2.67
C ARG A 661 38.17 -0.83 2.07
N MET A 662 38.17 -1.88 2.89
CA MET A 662 37.80 -3.24 2.48
C MET A 662 36.34 -3.35 1.98
N PHE A 663 35.41 -2.54 2.49
CA PHE A 663 34.03 -2.51 2.00
C PHE A 663 33.79 -1.54 0.85
N ASN A 664 34.49 -0.40 0.83
CA ASN A 664 34.06 0.75 0.03
C ASN A 664 35.03 1.16 -1.10
N GLY A 665 36.19 0.52 -1.22
CA GLY A 665 37.19 0.87 -2.24
C GLY A 665 37.88 -0.34 -2.84
N ARG A 666 38.81 -0.12 -3.77
CA ARG A 666 39.78 -1.12 -4.24
C ARG A 666 41.19 -0.66 -3.87
N PHE A 667 42.11 -1.61 -3.76
CA PHE A 667 43.53 -1.34 -3.61
C PHE A 667 44.20 -1.34 -4.99
N ALA A 668 45.34 -0.68 -5.16
CA ALA A 668 46.16 -0.92 -6.37
C ALA A 668 46.81 -2.32 -6.31
N ASN A 669 47.09 -2.81 -5.10
CA ASN A 669 47.63 -4.16 -4.86
C ASN A 669 46.61 -5.28 -5.18
N PRO A 670 46.90 -6.19 -6.14
CA PRO A 670 45.98 -7.28 -6.51
C PRO A 670 45.71 -8.30 -5.39
N GLU A 671 46.69 -8.64 -4.57
CA GLU A 671 46.53 -9.59 -3.47
C GLU A 671 45.68 -9.00 -2.34
N ALA A 672 45.87 -7.71 -2.03
CA ALA A 672 45.00 -6.99 -1.11
C ALA A 672 43.54 -6.98 -1.61
N ASN A 673 43.30 -6.84 -2.91
CA ASN A 673 41.96 -6.98 -3.49
C ASN A 673 41.41 -8.41 -3.39
N ARG A 674 42.24 -9.45 -3.60
CA ARG A 674 41.83 -10.84 -3.43
C ARG A 674 41.39 -11.13 -1.98
N LEU A 675 42.21 -10.70 -1.01
CA LEU A 675 41.92 -10.85 0.43
C LEU A 675 40.68 -10.05 0.85
N ARG A 676 40.53 -8.85 0.30
CA ARG A 676 39.32 -8.04 0.45
C ARG A 676 38.07 -8.75 -0.03
N ASP A 677 38.09 -9.36 -1.21
CA ASP A 677 36.93 -10.05 -1.76
C ASP A 677 36.56 -11.29 -0.93
N GLU A 678 37.56 -11.98 -0.38
CA GLU A 678 37.35 -13.06 0.60
C GLU A 678 36.78 -12.52 1.91
N PHE A 679 37.27 -11.39 2.42
CA PHE A 679 36.75 -10.77 3.64
C PHE A 679 35.30 -10.36 3.48
N ARG A 680 34.97 -9.67 2.39
CA ARG A 680 33.59 -9.28 2.05
C ARG A 680 32.67 -10.48 1.94
N SER A 681 33.16 -11.61 1.43
CA SER A 681 32.37 -12.84 1.29
C SER A 681 31.79 -13.33 2.63
N LEU A 682 32.46 -13.07 3.75
CA LEU A 682 32.00 -13.47 5.09
C LEU A 682 30.77 -12.68 5.57
N PHE A 683 30.53 -11.49 4.99
CA PHE A 683 29.44 -10.61 5.38
C PHE A 683 28.22 -10.72 4.46
N TYR A 684 28.33 -11.48 3.36
CA TYR A 684 27.17 -11.82 2.55
C TYR A 684 26.38 -12.95 3.19
N PHE A 685 25.07 -12.94 2.97
CA PHE A 685 24.17 -13.93 3.55
C PHE A 685 24.41 -15.34 3.00
N ASN A 686 24.50 -16.33 3.88
CA ASN A 686 24.62 -17.72 3.45
C ASN A 686 23.25 -18.40 3.46
N GLU A 687 22.74 -18.74 2.28
CA GLU A 687 21.43 -19.40 2.09
C GLU A 687 21.30 -20.73 2.85
N ALA A 688 22.42 -21.43 3.10
CA ALA A 688 22.43 -22.64 3.92
C ALA A 688 21.97 -22.41 5.38
N LEU A 689 21.90 -21.15 5.83
CA LEU A 689 21.43 -20.77 7.16
C LEU A 689 19.92 -20.56 7.24
N ILE A 690 19.18 -20.59 6.13
CA ILE A 690 17.72 -20.41 6.12
C ILE A 690 17.01 -21.39 7.07
N PRO A 691 17.31 -22.72 7.08
CA PRO A 691 16.67 -23.64 8.02
C PRO A 691 16.92 -23.32 9.50
N LEU A 692 18.03 -22.65 9.83
CA LEU A 692 18.31 -22.18 11.18
C LEU A 692 17.51 -20.92 11.51
N MET A 693 17.39 -19.97 10.57
CA MET A 693 16.56 -18.78 10.72
C MET A 693 15.09 -19.13 10.96
N LYS A 694 14.55 -20.10 10.21
CA LYS A 694 13.17 -20.56 10.34
C LYS A 694 12.84 -21.14 11.73
N LYS A 695 13.85 -21.68 12.43
CA LYS A 695 13.71 -22.19 13.82
C LYS A 695 13.88 -21.11 14.89
N GLY A 696 14.26 -19.90 14.50
CA GLY A 696 14.42 -18.76 15.39
C GLY A 696 13.07 -18.23 15.90
N GLY A 697 13.15 -17.48 17.00
CA GLY A 697 12.04 -16.72 17.55
C GLY A 697 12.55 -15.42 18.16
N VAL A 698 11.73 -14.73 18.94
CA VAL A 698 12.06 -13.43 19.53
C VAL A 698 12.84 -13.58 20.86
N ASP A 699 14.11 -13.15 20.91
CA ASP A 699 14.98 -13.20 22.11
C ASP A 699 14.70 -12.01 23.07
N ARG A 700 15.70 -11.54 23.83
CA ARG A 700 15.66 -10.27 24.58
C ARG A 700 15.40 -9.10 23.63
N VAL A 701 14.64 -8.13 24.11
CA VAL A 701 14.12 -7.03 23.30
C VAL A 701 14.48 -5.69 23.91
N GLU A 702 14.58 -4.68 23.05
CA GLU A 702 14.56 -3.27 23.40
C GLU A 702 13.17 -2.71 23.05
N LEU A 703 12.69 -1.72 23.80
CA LEU A 703 11.41 -1.06 23.55
C LEU A 703 11.55 0.46 23.63
N TYR A 704 11.00 1.18 22.65
CA TYR A 704 11.04 2.64 22.59
C TYR A 704 9.64 3.22 22.31
N ASP A 705 9.30 4.35 22.95
CA ASP A 705 8.10 5.16 22.67
C ASP A 705 8.48 6.38 21.81
N LEU A 706 8.29 6.26 20.49
CA LEU A 706 8.72 7.27 19.52
C LEU A 706 7.92 8.57 19.61
N SER A 707 6.82 8.61 20.37
CA SER A 707 6.10 9.88 20.63
C SER A 707 6.90 10.83 21.53
N LYS A 708 7.88 10.29 22.27
CA LYS A 708 8.73 11.04 23.21
C LYS A 708 10.22 10.92 22.89
N ASP A 709 10.61 9.86 22.20
CA ASP A 709 12.01 9.51 21.95
C ASP A 709 12.20 8.99 20.51
N ILE A 710 12.09 9.90 19.55
CA ILE A 710 12.27 9.58 18.12
C ILE A 710 13.71 9.12 17.81
N GLY A 711 14.68 9.55 18.64
CA GLY A 711 16.08 9.14 18.56
C GLY A 711 16.39 7.80 19.22
N GLN A 712 15.40 7.12 19.81
CA GLN A 712 15.55 5.79 20.41
C GLN A 712 16.74 5.70 21.39
N GLN A 713 16.86 6.68 22.27
CA GLN A 713 17.93 6.79 23.26
C GLN A 713 17.58 6.10 24.59
N ASN A 714 16.29 5.98 24.90
CA ASN A 714 15.78 5.52 26.19
C ASN A 714 15.03 4.20 26.04
N ASP A 715 15.71 3.08 26.28
CA ASP A 715 15.05 1.77 26.34
C ASP A 715 14.15 1.69 27.57
N ILE A 716 12.83 1.60 27.33
CA ILE A 716 11.79 1.54 28.36
C ILE A 716 11.35 0.10 28.66
N ALA A 717 12.01 -0.92 28.10
CA ALA A 717 11.57 -2.30 28.17
C ALA A 717 11.25 -2.77 29.60
N ASN A 718 12.15 -2.50 30.55
CA ASN A 718 12.00 -2.91 31.96
C ASN A 718 10.77 -2.30 32.66
N LYS A 719 10.24 -1.18 32.15
CA LYS A 719 9.09 -0.47 32.74
C LYS A 719 7.74 -0.95 32.17
N HIS A 720 7.73 -1.68 31.04
CA HIS A 720 6.51 -2.05 30.31
C HIS A 720 6.39 -3.55 30.00
N PRO A 721 6.48 -4.46 31.00
CA PRO A 721 6.51 -5.91 30.76
C PRO A 721 5.25 -6.46 30.06
N ARG A 722 4.06 -5.88 30.32
CA ARG A 722 2.82 -6.30 29.65
C ARG A 722 2.81 -5.97 28.16
N LEU A 723 3.25 -4.77 27.80
CA LEU A 723 3.33 -4.33 26.40
C LEU A 723 4.36 -5.16 25.64
N ILE A 724 5.52 -5.43 26.25
CA ILE A 724 6.51 -6.36 25.69
C ILE A 724 5.88 -7.72 25.40
N ALA A 725 5.20 -8.32 26.36
CA ALA A 725 4.60 -9.64 26.16
C ALA A 725 3.62 -9.65 24.96
N GLN A 726 2.82 -8.58 24.81
CA GLN A 726 1.92 -8.40 23.67
C GLN A 726 2.69 -8.24 22.35
N MET A 727 3.67 -7.35 22.28
CA MET A 727 4.46 -7.10 21.06
C MET A 727 5.31 -8.32 20.68
N LYS A 728 5.92 -9.03 21.64
CA LYS A 728 6.65 -10.29 21.38
C LYS A 728 5.72 -11.38 20.83
N LYS A 729 4.48 -11.46 21.32
CA LYS A 729 3.48 -12.40 20.79
C LYS A 729 3.19 -12.08 19.32
N GLN A 730 2.94 -10.81 18.99
CA GLN A 730 2.69 -10.38 17.61
C GLN A 730 3.91 -10.62 16.70
N ALA A 731 5.10 -10.24 17.14
CA ALA A 731 6.35 -10.47 16.40
C ALA A 731 6.59 -11.96 16.12
N ASN A 732 6.38 -12.86 17.10
CA ASN A 732 6.51 -14.29 16.87
C ASN A 732 5.45 -14.84 15.90
N LEU A 733 4.21 -14.35 15.95
CA LEU A 733 3.14 -14.77 15.03
C LEU A 733 3.48 -14.38 13.58
N ILE A 734 3.86 -13.12 13.37
CA ILE A 734 4.26 -12.63 12.04
C ILE A 734 5.51 -13.36 11.57
N HIS A 735 6.55 -13.48 12.40
CA HIS A 735 7.78 -14.21 12.06
C HIS A 735 7.50 -15.66 11.65
N THR A 736 6.69 -16.39 12.42
CA THR A 736 6.34 -17.78 12.10
C THR A 736 5.63 -17.87 10.75
N SER A 737 4.68 -16.96 10.50
CA SER A 737 3.96 -16.89 9.22
C SER A 737 4.90 -16.55 8.05
N VAL A 738 5.78 -15.57 8.20
CA VAL A 738 6.76 -15.17 7.18
C VAL A 738 7.73 -16.31 6.86
N MET A 739 8.23 -17.01 7.89
CA MET A 739 9.17 -18.12 7.72
C MET A 739 8.54 -19.37 7.11
N ALA A 740 7.23 -19.56 7.26
CA ALA A 740 6.50 -20.65 6.63
C ALA A 740 6.45 -20.51 5.10
N ASP A 741 6.24 -19.28 4.61
CA ASP A 741 6.19 -18.97 3.17
C ASP A 741 7.58 -18.88 2.53
N GLY A 742 8.61 -18.49 3.30
CA GLY A 742 9.94 -18.25 2.76
C GLY A 742 10.58 -19.51 2.14
N PRO A 743 11.07 -19.44 0.89
CA PRO A 743 11.65 -20.59 0.19
C PRO A 743 13.01 -20.99 0.77
N GLU A 744 13.38 -22.26 0.61
CA GLU A 744 14.75 -22.73 0.89
C GLU A 744 15.52 -22.88 -0.42
N TYR A 745 16.69 -22.24 -0.50
CA TYR A 745 17.57 -22.30 -1.68
C TYR A 745 18.70 -23.35 -1.54
N VAL A 746 18.63 -24.16 -0.48
CA VAL A 746 19.68 -25.07 -0.04
C VAL A 746 19.54 -26.42 -0.74
N THR A 747 20.60 -26.90 -1.38
CA THR A 747 20.65 -28.28 -1.89
C THR A 747 21.06 -29.26 -0.78
N PRO A 748 20.77 -30.57 -0.91
CA PRO A 748 21.32 -31.59 -0.01
C PRO A 748 22.86 -31.54 0.11
N GLU A 749 23.56 -31.16 -0.97
CA GLU A 749 25.02 -30.93 -0.97
C GLU A 749 25.43 -29.70 -0.13
N ASP A 750 24.65 -28.61 -0.16
CA ASP A 750 24.89 -27.40 0.64
C ASP A 750 24.73 -27.67 2.14
N LEU A 751 23.78 -28.53 2.52
CA LEU A 751 23.59 -29.01 3.90
C LEU A 751 24.75 -29.89 4.39
N THR A 752 25.43 -30.60 3.48
CA THR A 752 26.61 -31.41 3.81
C THR A 752 27.89 -30.57 3.83
N ALA A 753 28.00 -29.54 2.98
CA ALA A 753 29.09 -28.59 2.98
C ALA A 753 29.09 -27.67 4.21
N ALA A 754 27.91 -27.25 4.70
CA ALA A 754 27.78 -26.47 5.95
C ALA A 754 28.14 -27.28 7.21
N LYS A 755 28.19 -28.62 7.12
CA LYS A 755 28.59 -29.53 8.20
C LYS A 755 30.07 -29.93 8.18
N LYS A 756 30.83 -29.60 7.13
CA LYS A 756 32.26 -29.94 7.02
C LYS A 756 33.14 -28.67 7.10
N PRO A 757 34.16 -28.62 7.96
CA PRO A 757 35.21 -27.61 7.83
C PRO A 757 35.93 -27.85 6.49
N ARG A 758 35.95 -26.85 5.60
CA ARG A 758 36.70 -26.93 4.34
C ARG A 758 38.20 -26.86 4.65
N GLY A 759 38.89 -28.00 4.52
CA GLY A 759 40.34 -28.10 4.61
C GLY A 759 41.02 -28.01 3.24
N ASN A 760 42.13 -27.27 3.17
CA ASN A 760 43.43 -27.74 2.71
C ASN A 760 44.47 -26.61 2.78
N ALA A 761 45.43 -26.73 3.71
CA ALA A 761 46.85 -26.39 3.55
C ALA A 761 47.62 -26.68 4.86
N LEU A 762 48.45 -27.73 4.79
CA LEU A 762 49.74 -28.00 5.46
C LEU A 762 49.95 -27.73 6.98
N GLN A 763 50.13 -28.85 7.68
CA GLN A 763 50.99 -29.19 8.83
C GLN A 763 50.90 -28.44 10.18
N ARG A 764 50.70 -29.27 11.22
CA ARG A 764 50.73 -29.18 12.71
C ARG A 764 51.67 -28.14 13.38
N PRO A 765 51.49 -27.77 14.69
CA PRO A 765 50.95 -28.61 15.78
C PRO A 765 49.89 -28.00 16.72
N VAL A 766 48.79 -28.76 16.83
CA VAL A 766 48.12 -29.28 18.04
C VAL A 766 48.33 -28.55 19.39
N ALA A 767 47.25 -27.91 19.86
CA ALA A 767 46.94 -27.76 21.29
C ALA A 767 45.88 -28.81 21.69
N GLU A 768 46.33 -30.06 21.84
CA GLU A 768 45.63 -31.14 22.53
C GLU A 768 46.09 -31.11 23.99
N THR A 769 45.19 -30.86 24.94
CA THR A 769 45.39 -31.35 26.32
C THR A 769 44.10 -31.47 27.13
N SER A 770 42.99 -30.82 26.73
CA SER A 770 41.73 -30.81 27.50
C SER A 770 40.71 -31.88 27.10
N SER A 771 40.54 -32.17 25.79
CA SER A 771 39.51 -33.11 25.31
C SER A 771 39.92 -34.58 25.38
N LEU A 772 41.20 -34.92 25.16
CA LEU A 772 41.72 -36.30 25.25
C LEU A 772 41.56 -36.88 26.67
N LYS A 773 41.89 -36.10 27.72
CA LYS A 773 41.76 -36.56 29.11
C LYS A 773 40.32 -36.92 29.50
N THR A 774 39.35 -36.17 28.96
CA THR A 774 37.91 -36.42 29.22
C THR A 774 37.41 -37.64 28.45
N ALA A 775 37.86 -37.84 27.21
CA ALA A 775 37.55 -39.03 26.41
C ALA A 775 38.10 -40.31 27.06
N ASP A 776 39.35 -40.29 27.55
CA ASP A 776 39.98 -41.41 28.26
C ASP A 776 39.31 -41.73 29.59
N LEU A 777 38.85 -40.71 30.32
CA LEU A 777 38.07 -40.90 31.54
C LEU A 777 36.72 -41.58 31.24
N LEU A 778 36.00 -41.12 30.21
CA LEU A 778 34.71 -41.70 29.83
C LEU A 778 34.82 -43.11 29.25
N ALA A 779 35.94 -43.46 28.64
CA ALA A 779 36.25 -44.82 28.21
C ALA A 779 36.53 -45.75 29.41
N ARG A 780 37.22 -45.24 30.45
CA ARG A 780 37.44 -45.98 31.70
C ARG A 780 36.15 -46.22 32.47
N ILE A 781 35.31 -45.19 32.64
CA ILE A 781 34.01 -45.31 33.32
C ILE A 781 33.12 -46.34 32.63
N GLU A 782 33.16 -46.45 31.30
CA GLU A 782 32.32 -47.41 30.56
C GLU A 782 32.65 -48.87 30.88
N LYS A 783 33.90 -49.17 31.27
CA LYS A 783 34.32 -50.53 31.64
C LYS A 783 33.84 -50.96 33.02
N ASN A 784 33.32 -50.05 33.84
CA ASN A 784 32.81 -50.38 35.16
C ASN A 784 31.54 -51.25 35.04
N SER A 785 31.42 -52.24 35.92
CA SER A 785 30.18 -53.00 36.12
C SER A 785 29.05 -52.06 36.54
N LEU A 786 27.81 -52.40 36.19
CA LEU A 786 26.66 -51.72 36.77
C LEU A 786 26.59 -52.03 38.28
N PRO A 787 26.15 -51.08 39.12
CA PRO A 787 26.11 -51.26 40.57
C PRO A 787 25.11 -52.34 41.00
N ASP A 788 25.46 -53.05 42.08
CA ASP A 788 24.60 -54.08 42.66
C ASP A 788 23.23 -53.50 43.06
N GLY A 789 22.16 -54.15 42.60
CA GLY A 789 20.78 -53.69 42.78
C GLY A 789 20.24 -52.77 41.68
N TYR A 790 21.03 -52.39 40.67
CA TYR A 790 20.48 -51.74 39.47
C TYR A 790 19.92 -52.78 38.49
N GLN A 791 18.63 -52.66 38.18
CA GLN A 791 17.99 -53.35 37.06
C GLN A 791 17.42 -52.32 36.09
N GLY A 792 17.45 -52.60 34.77
CA GLY A 792 17.01 -51.64 33.75
C GLY A 792 15.55 -51.19 33.91
N SER A 793 14.69 -52.05 34.46
CA SER A 793 13.28 -51.75 34.76
C SER A 793 13.10 -50.75 35.91
N SER A 794 14.09 -50.59 36.80
CA SER A 794 14.07 -49.66 37.93
C SER A 794 14.98 -48.44 37.72
N HIS A 795 15.30 -48.11 36.46
CA HIS A 795 16.33 -47.10 36.12
C HIS A 795 16.07 -45.75 36.79
N GLN A 796 14.87 -45.20 36.63
CA GLN A 796 14.56 -43.87 37.15
C GLN A 796 14.56 -43.84 38.69
N ALA A 797 13.99 -44.87 39.33
CA ALA A 797 13.98 -44.98 40.79
C ALA A 797 15.40 -45.08 41.38
N TYR A 798 16.32 -45.77 40.69
CA TYR A 798 17.73 -45.82 41.08
C TYR A 798 18.41 -44.45 40.91
N VAL A 799 18.21 -43.80 39.75
CA VAL A 799 18.79 -42.48 39.46
C VAL A 799 18.30 -41.43 40.47
N ASP A 800 17.00 -41.39 40.77
CA ASP A 800 16.41 -40.43 41.70
C ASP A 800 16.95 -40.64 43.12
N LYS A 801 17.05 -41.91 43.57
CA LYS A 801 17.63 -42.27 44.87
C LYS A 801 19.08 -41.79 44.99
N VAL A 802 19.91 -42.00 43.96
CA VAL A 802 21.32 -41.58 43.98
C VAL A 802 21.44 -40.06 43.89
N MET A 803 20.69 -39.41 42.99
CA MET A 803 20.72 -37.96 42.79
C MET A 803 20.28 -37.18 44.04
N ALA A 804 19.35 -37.72 44.83
CA ALA A 804 18.89 -37.10 46.08
C ALA A 804 20.04 -36.88 47.09
N GLY A 805 21.05 -37.74 47.08
CA GLY A 805 22.22 -37.65 47.97
C GLY A 805 23.40 -36.82 47.44
N LEU A 806 23.33 -36.25 46.23
CA LEU A 806 24.46 -35.54 45.59
C LEU A 806 24.41 -34.03 45.78
N THR A 807 25.59 -33.41 45.91
CA THR A 807 25.75 -31.94 45.94
C THR A 807 25.49 -31.31 44.56
N PRO A 808 25.18 -30.00 44.49
CA PRO A 808 25.01 -29.28 43.22
C PRO A 808 26.21 -29.41 42.26
N GLU A 809 27.43 -29.41 42.78
CA GLU A 809 28.67 -29.51 42.00
C GLU A 809 28.82 -30.90 41.38
N GLN A 810 28.53 -31.95 42.15
CA GLN A 810 28.52 -33.33 41.65
C GLN A 810 27.47 -33.52 40.56
N ARG A 811 26.28 -32.95 40.72
CA ARG A 811 25.21 -32.96 39.70
C ARG A 811 25.65 -32.24 38.43
N ALA A 812 26.29 -31.07 38.54
CA ALA A 812 26.83 -30.34 37.40
C ALA A 812 27.93 -31.14 36.67
N HIS A 813 28.78 -31.85 37.41
CA HIS A 813 29.84 -32.69 36.83
C HIS A 813 29.27 -33.90 36.08
N ILE A 814 28.26 -34.56 36.63
CA ILE A 814 27.54 -35.65 35.93
C ILE A 814 26.93 -35.14 34.62
N VAL A 815 26.28 -33.97 34.63
CA VAL A 815 25.71 -33.38 33.41
C VAL A 815 26.78 -33.07 32.38
N LYS A 816 27.94 -32.54 32.80
CA LYS A 816 29.08 -32.26 31.91
C LYS A 816 29.62 -33.55 31.28
N LEU A 817 29.91 -34.58 32.07
CA LEU A 817 30.41 -35.86 31.59
C LEU A 817 29.39 -36.59 30.71
N TRP A 818 28.10 -36.51 31.05
CA TRP A 818 27.04 -37.11 30.25
C TRP A 818 26.86 -36.42 28.89
N LYS A 819 26.93 -35.09 28.86
CA LYS A 819 26.88 -34.32 27.62
C LYS A 819 28.06 -34.71 26.71
N GLU A 820 29.26 -34.79 27.27
CA GLU A 820 30.46 -35.19 26.53
C GLU A 820 30.38 -36.65 26.05
N LYS A 821 29.90 -37.57 26.89
CA LYS A 821 29.68 -38.98 26.52
C LYS A 821 28.72 -39.12 25.33
N ARG A 822 27.65 -38.33 25.29
CA ARG A 822 26.68 -38.34 24.17
C ARG A 822 27.26 -37.77 22.87
N ILE A 823 28.23 -36.86 22.98
CA ILE A 823 28.95 -36.30 21.83
C ILE A 823 29.94 -37.34 21.28
N LEU A 824 30.71 -37.97 22.16
CA LEU A 824 31.74 -38.95 21.78
C LEU A 824 31.16 -40.30 21.32
N TYR A 825 30.03 -40.72 21.89
CA TYR A 825 29.41 -42.03 21.62
C TYR A 825 27.91 -41.89 21.27
N PRO A 826 27.55 -41.30 20.12
CA PRO A 826 26.15 -41.02 19.77
C PRO A 826 25.28 -42.29 19.60
N ASN A 827 25.91 -43.42 19.26
CA ASN A 827 25.25 -44.70 18.97
C ASN A 827 25.31 -45.72 20.12
N MET A 828 25.36 -45.26 21.38
CA MET A 828 25.37 -46.14 22.56
C MET A 828 24.14 -47.08 22.60
N THR A 829 24.38 -48.38 22.68
CA THR A 829 23.35 -49.44 22.68
C THR A 829 22.45 -49.42 23.91
N ASN A 830 22.97 -49.03 25.09
CA ASN A 830 22.19 -48.89 26.32
C ASN A 830 22.58 -47.62 27.08
N ARG A 831 21.96 -46.50 26.69
CA ARG A 831 22.24 -45.16 27.26
C ARG A 831 21.97 -45.10 28.76
N GLY A 832 20.95 -45.79 29.25
CA GLY A 832 20.63 -45.83 30.68
C GLY A 832 21.77 -46.44 31.50
N ALA A 833 22.33 -47.55 31.04
CA ALA A 833 23.48 -48.18 31.69
C ALA A 833 24.72 -47.27 31.71
N SER A 834 25.06 -46.63 30.58
CA SER A 834 26.22 -45.71 30.51
C SER A 834 26.04 -44.46 31.39
N PHE A 835 24.81 -43.94 31.49
CA PHE A 835 24.52 -42.84 32.42
C PHE A 835 24.68 -43.27 33.87
N VAL A 836 24.18 -44.44 34.25
CA VAL A 836 24.29 -44.99 35.61
C VAL A 836 25.74 -45.21 36.00
N LYS A 837 26.60 -45.67 35.09
CA LYS A 837 28.05 -45.78 35.37
C LYS A 837 28.72 -44.44 35.67
N ILE A 838 28.35 -43.38 34.96
CA ILE A 838 28.85 -42.00 35.24
C ILE A 838 28.29 -41.49 36.58
N LEU A 839 27.00 -41.70 36.81
CA LEU A 839 26.32 -41.32 38.06
C LEU A 839 26.98 -41.99 39.27
N THR A 840 27.19 -43.31 39.22
CA THR A 840 27.83 -44.09 40.28
C THR A 840 29.30 -43.74 40.47
N TYR A 841 30.03 -43.43 39.38
CA TYR A 841 31.42 -43.00 39.45
C TYR A 841 31.58 -41.69 40.23
N ILE A 842 30.70 -40.72 39.98
CA ILE A 842 30.71 -39.42 40.67
C ILE A 842 30.16 -39.55 42.10
N SER A 843 29.13 -40.36 42.32
CA SER A 843 28.54 -40.55 43.66
C SER A 843 29.45 -41.31 44.62
N GLY A 844 30.33 -42.18 44.11
CA GLY A 844 31.25 -43.00 44.91
C GLY A 844 32.51 -42.28 45.40
N GLY A 845 32.59 -40.95 45.31
CA GLY A 845 33.70 -40.15 45.86
C GLY A 845 35.04 -40.24 45.12
N LYS A 846 35.15 -40.99 44.02
CA LYS A 846 36.38 -41.07 43.20
C LYS A 846 36.56 -39.89 42.21
N GLY A 847 35.83 -38.81 42.45
CA GLY A 847 35.79 -37.62 41.59
C GLY A 847 35.96 -36.34 42.38
N GLU A 848 37.02 -36.22 43.18
CA GLU A 848 37.42 -34.93 43.77
C GLU A 848 38.66 -34.34 43.09
N THR A 849 38.46 -33.10 42.64
CA THR A 849 39.40 -31.95 42.58
C THR A 849 40.86 -32.18 42.98
N GLY A 850 41.78 -32.02 42.03
CA GLY A 850 43.21 -31.83 42.32
C GLY A 850 44.08 -32.05 41.08
N ASP A 851 44.53 -30.96 40.46
CA ASP A 851 45.86 -30.80 39.85
C ASP A 851 45.96 -29.41 39.20
N VAL A 852 46.06 -28.40 40.07
CA VAL A 852 46.74 -27.15 39.78
C VAL A 852 48.00 -27.14 40.66
N GLU A 853 49.14 -27.01 40.01
CA GLU A 853 50.45 -26.54 40.50
C GLU A 853 51.02 -27.13 41.81
N LYS A 854 52.08 -27.94 41.66
CA LYS A 854 53.28 -27.85 42.49
C LYS A 854 54.51 -27.77 41.58
N GLY A 855 55.20 -26.64 41.61
CA GLY A 855 56.59 -26.56 41.13
C GLY A 855 57.53 -27.28 42.10
N ASN A 856 58.62 -27.87 41.61
CA ASN A 856 59.98 -27.31 41.67
C ASN A 856 61.02 -28.33 41.14
N THR A 857 62.21 -27.81 40.79
CA THR A 857 63.52 -28.50 40.61
C THR A 857 63.72 -29.48 39.44
N ASN A 858 64.18 -28.99 38.28
CA ASN A 858 65.60 -28.94 37.88
C ASN A 858 65.75 -28.30 36.50
#